data_AF-K6U609-F1
#
_entry.id   AF-K6U609-F1
#
_cell.length_a   1.000
_cell.length_b   1.000
_cell.length_c   1.000
_cell.angle_alpha   90.00
_cell.angle_beta   90.00
_cell.angle_gamma   90.00
#
_symmetry.space_group_name_H-M   'P 1'
#
loop_
_entity.id
_entity.type
_entity.pdbx_description
1 polymer ?
#
loop_
_entity_poly.entity_id
_entity_poly.type
_entity_poly.pdbx_seq_one_letter_code
_entity_poly.pdbx_strand_id
1 'polypeptide(L)'
;MYIKKKLAIFAFSLAMILSLFPMVNVRADTNDIKIISDSPVTAKQAKEWAKSKGATETFIDLADLYFKYYSNHGDVNPAIAYVQAAKETGYGKFGGVLDESYHNPCGLKIKTAASGSDYDKNAHKKFDNWDQGVQAHLDHLALYAGSSGYPKDDSYDERQFISVKGTAPTINSLDGKWAPSATYGEEVNTLYNDLLLYSGIKVQENTKAANNDNSSSSSTVNPGAPESKPNALSPSKVSDENSSRTDNTVNIMSNIGWKNLNGKWYYYKSDNTKAYGWIKPDKTWYYLRDDGTMATGWLNNNGAWYYLSDSGAMSKGWLNLSNNIYYLQGDGSMVTGLKIIDNKIYSFNGNGNMEKGWKSINNHWYYFSIDGSMSIGWISDGGSKYYLYDTGAMARGWINVDGAWYYFKDNGAMATGWITSSGDSYYLDIATGKMLTNATIDGYKIGANGKKQTLSTQNDKDNSKSNNVKSDKITITVDAGHDYSTHDGDGGTVTTIDGITYSESDLDIQVAVKLKKELLKRGYNVVMTREEGERPDYGSLNNSLAHRVDIANKSNSDLFISIHHNAVDGIPTAKGVETYYSVQPRDADFSGYVDNERLEKSKKMAQAINDSIAEKVGTNNRGAKSDASSAVGTLYVLRNTNMPAVLVEVGFITNEEEAKRCASSDGQQKVAEAIAEAITKNLS
;
A
#
# COMPACT_ATOMS: atom_id res chain seq x y z
N MET A 1 -0.35 -30.54 69.25
CA MET A 1 -0.35 -31.90 68.66
C MET A 1 0.45 -31.85 67.36
N TYR A 2 1.43 -32.75 67.24
CA TYR A 2 2.48 -32.90 66.22
C TYR A 2 1.94 -33.00 64.75
N ILE A 3 2.49 -32.28 63.75
CA ILE A 3 3.67 -32.53 62.85
C ILE A 3 3.44 -33.53 61.68
N LYS A 4 3.58 -33.06 60.42
CA LYS A 4 4.56 -33.44 59.34
C LYS A 4 4.09 -32.93 57.95
N LYS A 5 4.73 -31.96 57.27
CA LYS A 5 6.01 -31.88 56.50
C LYS A 5 6.06 -32.61 55.13
N LYS A 6 6.28 -31.83 54.05
CA LYS A 6 7.26 -31.93 52.91
C LYS A 6 6.73 -31.02 51.77
N LEU A 7 7.34 -29.93 51.29
CA LEU A 7 8.69 -29.59 50.79
C LEU A 7 9.13 -30.39 49.54
N ALA A 8 9.15 -29.73 48.38
CA ALA A 8 10.16 -29.90 47.32
C ALA A 8 10.09 -28.73 46.32
N ILE A 9 11.11 -27.87 46.36
CA ILE A 9 11.56 -27.03 45.24
C ILE A 9 12.47 -27.94 44.40
N PHE A 10 12.30 -27.96 43.08
CA PHE A 10 13.39 -28.28 42.17
C PHE A 10 13.19 -27.57 40.83
N ALA A 11 14.18 -26.79 40.45
CA ALA A 11 14.35 -26.21 39.14
C ALA A 11 14.63 -27.33 38.12
N PHE A 12 14.07 -27.19 36.92
CA PHE A 12 14.63 -27.81 35.72
C PHE A 12 14.83 -26.71 34.69
N SER A 13 16.09 -26.29 34.59
CA SER A 13 16.64 -25.70 33.40
C SER A 13 16.45 -26.67 32.22
N LEU A 14 15.70 -26.24 31.22
CA LEU A 14 15.92 -26.73 29.86
C LEU A 14 16.39 -25.55 29.03
N ALA A 15 17.72 -25.44 28.96
CA ALA A 15 18.37 -24.73 27.87
C ALA A 15 18.02 -25.48 26.58
N MET A 16 17.05 -24.97 25.84
CA MET A 16 17.02 -25.22 24.40
C MET A 16 17.92 -24.15 23.78
N ILE A 17 19.18 -24.51 23.62
CA ILE A 17 20.06 -23.90 22.64
C ILE A 17 19.37 -24.15 21.29
N LEU A 18 18.53 -23.22 20.84
CA LEU A 18 18.32 -23.08 19.41
C LEU A 18 19.64 -22.52 18.89
N SER A 19 20.43 -23.43 18.34
CA SER A 19 21.48 -23.10 17.39
C SER A 19 20.91 -22.09 16.40
N LEU A 20 21.36 -20.85 16.54
CA LEU A 20 21.32 -19.84 15.51
C LEU A 20 21.99 -20.44 14.28
N PHE A 21 21.20 -21.01 13.38
CA PHE A 21 21.57 -20.95 11.98
C PHE A 21 21.26 -19.52 11.55
N PRO A 22 22.25 -18.73 11.10
CA PRO A 22 21.94 -17.55 10.33
C PRO A 22 21.19 -18.06 9.08
N MET A 23 19.87 -17.84 9.02
CA MET A 23 19.22 -17.82 7.73
C MET A 23 19.82 -16.63 6.99
N VAL A 24 20.75 -16.93 6.10
CA VAL A 24 21.14 -16.02 5.05
C VAL A 24 19.95 -15.95 4.08
N ASN A 25 19.21 -14.85 4.11
CA ASN A 25 18.48 -14.36 2.94
C ASN A 25 19.21 -13.05 2.61
N VAL A 26 20.15 -12.97 1.67
CA VAL A 26 20.08 -13.14 0.20
C VAL A 26 18.83 -12.51 -0.41
N ARG A 27 18.98 -11.21 -0.67
CA ARG A 27 18.47 -10.43 -1.80
C ARG A 27 18.10 -11.20 -3.05
N ALA A 28 16.98 -10.81 -3.64
CA ALA A 28 16.85 -10.76 -5.10
C ALA A 28 16.40 -9.35 -5.53
N ASP A 29 17.28 -8.64 -6.22
CA ASP A 29 16.90 -7.63 -7.22
C ASP A 29 15.95 -8.32 -8.21
N THR A 30 14.71 -7.83 -8.41
CA THR A 30 13.92 -8.30 -9.56
C THR A 30 14.41 -7.52 -10.78
N ASN A 31 15.49 -8.02 -11.37
CA ASN A 31 15.87 -7.71 -12.75
C ASN A 31 14.63 -7.90 -13.63
N ASP A 32 14.25 -6.89 -14.41
CA ASP A 32 13.19 -7.04 -15.39
C ASP A 32 13.64 -8.04 -16.47
N ILE A 33 13.11 -9.27 -16.43
CA ILE A 33 13.58 -10.40 -17.24
C ILE A 33 12.89 -10.39 -18.60
N LYS A 34 13.65 -10.65 -19.66
CA LYS A 34 13.07 -10.86 -20.99
C LYS A 34 12.23 -12.13 -21.03
N ILE A 35 11.02 -12.02 -21.58
CA ILE A 35 10.10 -13.16 -21.75
C ILE A 35 10.73 -14.21 -22.67
N ILE A 36 11.44 -13.77 -23.71
CA ILE A 36 12.30 -14.62 -24.54
C ILE A 36 13.68 -14.68 -23.88
N SER A 37 13.96 -15.80 -23.21
CA SER A 37 15.22 -16.06 -22.52
C SER A 37 15.35 -17.55 -22.16
N ASP A 38 16.58 -17.99 -21.92
CA ASP A 38 16.83 -19.35 -21.43
C ASP A 38 16.31 -19.54 -20.00
N SER A 39 15.75 -20.71 -19.71
CA SER A 39 15.40 -21.10 -18.36
C SER A 39 16.50 -21.96 -17.73
N PRO A 40 17.05 -21.58 -16.56
CA PRO A 40 17.97 -22.44 -15.82
C PRO A 40 17.25 -23.52 -14.99
N VAL A 41 15.91 -23.50 -14.95
CA VAL A 41 15.06 -24.42 -14.19
C VAL A 41 14.70 -25.62 -15.07
N THR A 42 14.57 -26.80 -14.48
CA THR A 42 14.04 -27.99 -15.18
C THR A 42 12.55 -28.20 -14.89
N ALA A 43 11.84 -28.92 -15.77
CA ALA A 43 10.44 -29.30 -15.54
C ALA A 43 10.23 -29.98 -14.18
N LYS A 44 11.15 -30.88 -13.79
CA LYS A 44 11.11 -31.57 -12.50
C LYS A 44 11.18 -30.58 -11.32
N GLN A 45 12.08 -29.60 -11.37
CA GLN A 45 12.20 -28.58 -10.32
C GLN A 45 10.95 -27.69 -10.27
N ALA A 46 10.38 -27.34 -11.43
CA ALA A 46 9.11 -26.61 -11.50
C ALA A 46 7.95 -27.41 -10.87
N LYS A 47 7.89 -28.73 -11.09
CA LYS A 47 6.91 -29.62 -10.44
C LYS A 47 7.06 -29.66 -8.93
N GLU A 48 8.28 -29.85 -8.44
CA GLU A 48 8.59 -29.92 -7.01
C GLU A 48 8.26 -28.59 -6.32
N TRP A 49 8.58 -27.47 -6.98
CA TRP A 49 8.19 -26.13 -6.56
C TRP A 49 6.67 -25.98 -6.49
N ALA A 50 5.94 -26.29 -7.56
CA ALA A 50 4.48 -26.16 -7.58
C ALA A 50 3.81 -27.05 -6.51
N LYS A 51 4.33 -28.26 -6.31
CA LYS A 51 3.91 -29.17 -5.23
C LYS A 51 4.14 -28.55 -3.85
N SER A 52 5.29 -27.88 -3.65
CA SER A 52 5.59 -27.16 -2.40
C SER A 52 4.64 -25.98 -2.15
N LYS A 53 4.02 -25.43 -3.19
CA LYS A 53 3.00 -24.37 -3.11
C LYS A 53 1.57 -24.91 -3.01
N GLY A 54 1.41 -26.24 -2.92
CA GLY A 54 0.12 -26.89 -2.81
C GLY A 54 -0.73 -26.78 -4.08
N ALA A 55 -0.08 -26.85 -5.24
CA ALA A 55 -0.74 -26.93 -6.54
C ALA A 55 -1.57 -28.21 -6.72
N THR A 56 -2.57 -28.17 -7.60
CA THR A 56 -3.29 -29.38 -8.01
C THR A 56 -2.38 -30.30 -8.84
N GLU A 57 -2.65 -31.61 -8.84
CA GLU A 57 -1.83 -32.57 -9.59
C GLU A 57 -1.81 -32.22 -11.10
N THR A 58 -2.96 -31.83 -11.65
CA THR A 58 -3.04 -31.35 -13.03
C THR A 58 -2.11 -30.17 -13.29
N PHE A 59 -2.08 -29.17 -12.40
CA PHE A 59 -1.21 -28.00 -12.56
C PHE A 59 0.27 -28.36 -12.44
N ILE A 60 0.62 -29.26 -11.53
CA ILE A 60 1.98 -29.80 -11.40
C ILE A 60 2.39 -30.39 -12.76
N ASP A 61 1.54 -31.20 -13.38
CA ASP A 61 1.84 -31.82 -14.67
C ASP A 61 1.95 -30.86 -15.85
N LEU A 62 1.36 -29.66 -15.78
CA LEU A 62 1.54 -28.64 -16.83
C LEU A 62 3.01 -28.25 -17.04
N ALA A 63 3.86 -28.37 -16.01
CA ALA A 63 5.29 -28.10 -16.15
C ALA A 63 5.91 -28.90 -17.31
N ASP A 64 5.54 -30.17 -17.49
CA ASP A 64 6.08 -30.97 -18.59
C ASP A 64 5.69 -30.40 -19.96
N LEU A 65 4.49 -29.85 -20.09
CA LEU A 65 4.01 -29.26 -21.34
C LEU A 65 4.74 -27.94 -21.65
N TYR A 66 4.94 -27.07 -20.65
CA TYR A 66 5.68 -25.82 -20.84
C TYR A 66 7.12 -26.08 -21.31
N PHE A 67 7.81 -27.00 -20.64
CA PHE A 67 9.19 -27.37 -20.99
C PHE A 67 9.29 -28.23 -22.26
N LYS A 68 8.20 -28.88 -22.69
CA LYS A 68 8.12 -29.59 -23.98
C LYS A 68 7.96 -28.64 -25.16
N TYR A 69 7.11 -27.62 -25.05
CA TYR A 69 6.69 -26.80 -26.20
C TYR A 69 7.49 -25.51 -26.41
N TYR A 70 8.13 -24.95 -25.38
CA TYR A 70 8.69 -23.60 -25.44
C TYR A 70 9.58 -23.28 -26.66
N SER A 71 10.45 -24.20 -27.07
CA SER A 71 11.40 -23.99 -28.17
C SER A 71 10.75 -23.89 -29.55
N ASN A 72 9.56 -24.47 -29.73
CA ASN A 72 8.78 -24.33 -30.97
C ASN A 72 7.81 -23.14 -30.92
N HIS A 73 7.75 -22.43 -29.79
CA HIS A 73 6.81 -21.34 -29.54
C HIS A 73 7.55 -20.06 -29.14
N GLY A 74 8.47 -19.64 -30.01
CA GLY A 74 9.15 -18.34 -29.93
C GLY A 74 10.23 -18.22 -28.85
N ASP A 75 10.73 -19.34 -28.33
CA ASP A 75 11.75 -19.45 -27.29
C ASP A 75 11.38 -18.68 -26.01
N VAL A 76 10.07 -18.64 -25.68
CA VAL A 76 9.58 -18.10 -24.42
C VAL A 76 10.17 -18.90 -23.27
N ASN A 77 10.65 -18.24 -22.24
CA ASN A 77 11.18 -18.92 -21.06
C ASN A 77 10.09 -19.79 -20.40
N PRO A 78 10.22 -21.12 -20.40
CA PRO A 78 9.16 -22.02 -19.95
C PRO A 78 8.81 -21.85 -18.46
N ALA A 79 9.80 -21.51 -17.63
CA ALA A 79 9.57 -21.29 -16.22
C ALA A 79 8.83 -19.96 -15.96
N ILE A 80 9.08 -18.90 -16.74
CA ILE A 80 8.32 -17.65 -16.67
C ILE A 80 6.84 -17.91 -17.01
N ALA A 81 6.59 -18.58 -18.13
CA ALA A 81 5.22 -18.90 -18.56
C ALA A 81 4.50 -19.83 -17.55
N TYR A 82 5.23 -20.76 -16.93
CA TYR A 82 4.70 -21.66 -15.90
C TYR A 82 4.30 -20.93 -14.62
N VAL A 83 5.15 -20.03 -14.09
CA VAL A 83 4.81 -19.27 -12.89
C VAL A 83 3.72 -18.22 -13.15
N GLN A 84 3.63 -17.69 -14.36
CA GLN A 84 2.50 -16.87 -14.78
C GLN A 84 1.21 -17.67 -14.75
N ALA A 85 1.20 -18.91 -15.28
CA ALA A 85 0.04 -19.79 -15.18
C ALA A 85 -0.32 -20.13 -13.71
N ALA A 86 0.67 -20.25 -12.83
CA ALA A 86 0.44 -20.44 -11.40
C ALA A 86 -0.32 -19.27 -10.79
N LYS A 87 0.07 -18.03 -11.15
CA LYS A 87 -0.62 -16.81 -10.75
C LYS A 87 -2.06 -16.77 -11.27
N GLU A 88 -2.24 -16.99 -12.56
CA GLU A 88 -3.54 -16.87 -13.24
C GLU A 88 -4.57 -17.91 -12.76
N THR A 89 -4.12 -19.13 -12.50
CA THR A 89 -5.01 -20.23 -12.10
C THR A 89 -5.05 -20.44 -10.59
N GLY A 90 -4.26 -19.69 -9.80
CA GLY A 90 -4.07 -19.99 -8.38
C GLY A 90 -3.51 -21.40 -8.16
N TYR A 91 -2.47 -21.77 -8.91
CA TYR A 91 -1.85 -23.10 -8.91
C TYR A 91 -2.81 -24.23 -9.31
N GLY A 92 -3.66 -23.98 -10.30
CA GLY A 92 -4.66 -24.93 -10.83
C GLY A 92 -5.93 -25.09 -10.00
N LYS A 93 -6.14 -24.22 -8.99
CA LYS A 93 -7.35 -24.27 -8.14
C LYS A 93 -8.52 -23.52 -8.76
N PHE A 94 -8.21 -22.52 -9.58
CA PHE A 94 -9.11 -21.56 -10.20
C PHE A 94 -9.91 -20.75 -9.16
N GLY A 95 -9.90 -19.43 -9.28
CA GLY A 95 -10.54 -18.52 -8.31
C GLY A 95 -11.58 -17.57 -8.92
N GLY A 96 -11.85 -17.72 -10.22
CA GLY A 96 -12.69 -16.82 -11.01
C GLY A 96 -13.74 -17.56 -11.84
N VAL A 97 -14.07 -17.02 -13.02
CA VAL A 97 -15.13 -17.57 -13.90
C VAL A 97 -14.70 -18.81 -14.70
N LEU A 98 -13.40 -19.07 -14.77
CA LEU A 98 -12.81 -20.25 -15.41
C LEU A 98 -12.62 -21.37 -14.40
N ASP A 99 -12.66 -22.59 -14.92
CA ASP A 99 -12.38 -23.83 -14.19
C ASP A 99 -11.45 -24.70 -15.03
N GLU A 100 -11.00 -25.81 -14.46
CA GLU A 100 -10.05 -26.73 -15.10
C GLU A 100 -10.53 -27.24 -16.47
N SER A 101 -11.86 -27.34 -16.69
CA SER A 101 -12.42 -27.83 -17.95
C SER A 101 -12.16 -26.90 -19.15
N TYR A 102 -11.69 -25.67 -18.91
CA TYR A 102 -11.35 -24.73 -19.98
C TYR A 102 -9.99 -25.03 -20.60
N HIS A 103 -9.14 -25.79 -19.91
CA HIS A 103 -7.74 -26.01 -20.30
C HIS A 103 -7.02 -24.70 -20.64
N ASN A 104 -7.39 -23.60 -19.99
CA ASN A 104 -6.88 -22.26 -20.28
C ASN A 104 -6.01 -21.80 -19.10
N PRO A 105 -4.68 -21.86 -19.22
CA PRO A 105 -3.78 -21.63 -18.09
C PRO A 105 -3.56 -20.16 -17.76
N CYS A 106 -4.11 -19.22 -18.54
CA CYS A 106 -3.77 -17.80 -18.41
C CYS A 106 -4.88 -16.82 -18.81
N GLY A 107 -6.13 -17.30 -18.84
CA GLY A 107 -7.29 -16.45 -19.09
C GLY A 107 -7.43 -15.92 -20.52
N LEU A 108 -6.82 -16.56 -21.54
CA LEU A 108 -6.91 -16.09 -22.93
C LEU A 108 -8.37 -15.90 -23.38
N LYS A 109 -8.64 -14.78 -24.06
CA LYS A 109 -9.95 -14.44 -24.61
C LYS A 109 -10.11 -14.89 -26.06
N ILE A 110 -11.34 -15.14 -26.49
CA ILE A 110 -11.65 -15.35 -27.92
C ILE A 110 -11.52 -14.04 -28.70
N LYS A 111 -11.25 -14.12 -30.00
CA LYS A 111 -10.97 -12.94 -30.85
C LYS A 111 -12.08 -11.88 -30.81
N THR A 112 -13.34 -12.32 -30.81
CA THR A 112 -14.52 -11.45 -30.84
C THR A 112 -14.82 -10.78 -29.50
N ALA A 113 -14.20 -11.23 -28.41
CA ALA A 113 -14.40 -10.71 -27.06
C ALA A 113 -13.11 -10.12 -26.47
N ALA A 114 -12.18 -9.64 -27.31
CA ALA A 114 -10.92 -9.05 -26.86
C ALA A 114 -11.10 -7.87 -25.87
N SER A 115 -12.24 -7.16 -25.93
CA SER A 115 -12.65 -6.09 -25.01
C SER A 115 -13.77 -6.50 -24.04
N GLY A 116 -14.10 -7.80 -23.95
CA GLY A 116 -15.14 -8.34 -23.07
C GLY A 116 -14.72 -8.35 -21.60
N SER A 117 -15.70 -8.42 -20.70
CA SER A 117 -15.47 -8.48 -19.24
C SER A 117 -14.71 -9.75 -18.83
N ASP A 118 -13.79 -9.65 -17.88
CA ASP A 118 -13.09 -10.80 -17.26
C ASP A 118 -14.02 -11.69 -16.42
N TYR A 119 -15.26 -11.26 -16.23
CA TYR A 119 -16.31 -12.02 -15.54
C TYR A 119 -17.29 -12.71 -16.51
N ASP A 120 -17.10 -12.56 -17.83
CA ASP A 120 -17.90 -13.28 -18.82
C ASP A 120 -17.19 -14.56 -19.24
N LYS A 121 -17.69 -15.71 -18.75
CA LYS A 121 -17.14 -17.03 -19.06
C LYS A 121 -17.10 -17.32 -20.58
N ASN A 122 -18.00 -16.72 -21.38
CA ASN A 122 -18.03 -16.91 -22.84
C ASN A 122 -17.01 -16.02 -23.58
N ALA A 123 -16.45 -15.01 -22.91
CA ALA A 123 -15.38 -14.19 -23.47
C ALA A 123 -14.03 -14.92 -23.49
N HIS A 124 -13.90 -16.02 -22.73
CA HIS A 124 -12.66 -16.78 -22.60
C HIS A 124 -12.62 -17.98 -23.54
N LYS A 125 -11.43 -18.24 -24.09
CA LYS A 125 -11.17 -19.39 -24.94
C LYS A 125 -11.20 -20.65 -24.09
N LYS A 126 -12.01 -21.63 -24.52
CA LYS A 126 -11.96 -23.01 -24.06
C LYS A 126 -11.16 -23.83 -25.08
N PHE A 127 -10.15 -24.53 -24.60
CA PHE A 127 -9.31 -25.41 -25.41
C PHE A 127 -9.75 -26.87 -25.25
N ASP A 128 -9.49 -27.70 -26.25
CA ASP A 128 -9.91 -29.11 -26.22
C ASP A 128 -9.13 -29.91 -25.18
N ASN A 129 -7.88 -29.52 -24.92
CA ASN A 129 -6.97 -30.15 -23.96
C ASN A 129 -5.86 -29.18 -23.50
N TRP A 130 -5.11 -29.60 -22.49
CA TRP A 130 -4.00 -28.81 -21.92
C TRP A 130 -2.84 -28.56 -22.90
N ASP A 131 -2.59 -29.46 -23.85
CA ASP A 131 -1.57 -29.24 -24.88
C ASP A 131 -1.89 -27.98 -25.71
N GLN A 132 -3.14 -27.81 -26.14
CA GLN A 132 -3.56 -26.63 -26.90
C GLN A 132 -3.47 -25.35 -26.05
N GLY A 133 -3.92 -25.40 -24.80
CA GLY A 133 -3.93 -24.23 -23.91
C GLY A 133 -2.54 -23.73 -23.54
N VAL A 134 -1.60 -24.64 -23.28
CA VAL A 134 -0.20 -24.29 -22.98
C VAL A 134 0.50 -23.72 -24.22
N GLN A 135 0.30 -24.31 -25.39
CA GLN A 135 0.83 -23.79 -26.66
C GLN A 135 0.26 -22.39 -26.97
N ALA A 136 -1.05 -22.18 -26.80
CA ALA A 136 -1.69 -20.88 -26.99
C ALA A 136 -1.13 -19.81 -26.04
N HIS A 137 -0.86 -20.16 -24.78
CA HIS A 137 -0.24 -19.25 -23.82
C HIS A 137 1.17 -18.86 -24.27
N LEU A 138 2.02 -19.84 -24.62
CA LEU A 138 3.36 -19.58 -25.13
C LEU A 138 3.34 -18.70 -26.40
N ASP A 139 2.42 -18.97 -27.33
CA ASP A 139 2.25 -18.18 -28.54
C ASP A 139 1.85 -16.73 -28.27
N HIS A 140 0.98 -16.51 -27.28
CA HIS A 140 0.57 -15.16 -26.90
C HIS A 140 1.74 -14.37 -26.29
N LEU A 141 2.53 -15.01 -25.42
CA LEU A 141 3.74 -14.41 -24.84
C LEU A 141 4.81 -14.15 -25.89
N ALA A 142 5.03 -15.06 -26.83
CA ALA A 142 5.98 -14.89 -27.93
C ALA A 142 5.61 -13.70 -28.82
N LEU A 143 4.32 -13.53 -29.13
CA LEU A 143 3.82 -12.36 -29.85
C LEU A 143 4.09 -11.07 -29.07
N TYR A 144 3.67 -11.00 -27.81
CA TYR A 144 3.88 -9.85 -26.93
C TYR A 144 5.36 -9.47 -26.81
N ALA A 145 6.24 -10.46 -26.71
CA ALA A 145 7.67 -10.29 -26.61
C ALA A 145 8.36 -9.94 -27.93
N GLY A 146 7.64 -10.03 -29.06
CA GLY A 146 8.14 -9.68 -30.38
C GLY A 146 8.98 -10.76 -31.04
N SER A 147 8.76 -12.03 -30.71
CA SER A 147 9.50 -13.16 -31.27
C SER A 147 9.42 -13.23 -32.80
N SER A 148 10.47 -13.79 -33.41
CA SER A 148 10.50 -14.04 -34.85
C SER A 148 9.46 -15.11 -35.23
N GLY A 149 8.80 -14.96 -36.38
CA GLY A 149 7.73 -15.88 -36.80
C GLY A 149 6.33 -15.55 -36.25
N TYR A 150 6.19 -14.52 -35.42
CA TYR A 150 4.88 -14.06 -34.91
C TYR A 150 4.43 -12.75 -35.57
N PRO A 151 3.12 -12.49 -35.74
CA PRO A 151 2.01 -13.41 -35.48
C PRO A 151 2.05 -14.65 -36.39
N LYS A 152 1.55 -15.78 -35.89
CA LYS A 152 1.54 -17.06 -36.63
C LYS A 152 0.12 -17.51 -36.94
N ASP A 153 -0.08 -18.08 -38.12
CA ASP A 153 -1.41 -18.46 -38.63
C ASP A 153 -1.95 -19.77 -38.02
N ASP A 154 -1.07 -20.63 -37.51
CA ASP A 154 -1.38 -21.95 -36.94
C ASP A 154 -1.46 -21.94 -35.40
N SER A 155 -1.60 -20.75 -34.78
CA SER A 155 -1.73 -20.62 -33.33
C SER A 155 -3.10 -21.07 -32.83
N TYR A 156 -3.12 -21.74 -31.67
CA TYR A 156 -4.36 -21.99 -30.93
C TYR A 156 -4.88 -20.73 -30.22
N ASP A 157 -4.03 -19.73 -30.01
CA ASP A 157 -4.45 -18.39 -29.61
C ASP A 157 -4.96 -17.63 -30.84
N GLU A 158 -6.25 -17.30 -30.86
CA GLU A 158 -6.86 -16.58 -31.99
C GLU A 158 -6.49 -15.09 -32.05
N ARG A 159 -5.81 -14.56 -31.03
CA ARG A 159 -5.47 -13.13 -30.87
C ARG A 159 -4.07 -12.82 -31.40
N GLN A 160 -3.76 -13.36 -32.57
CA GLN A 160 -2.49 -13.15 -33.28
C GLN A 160 -2.47 -11.80 -34.03
N PHE A 161 -2.65 -10.70 -33.30
CA PHE A 161 -2.68 -9.35 -33.87
C PHE A 161 -1.28 -8.76 -34.00
N ILE A 162 -0.91 -8.32 -35.20
CA ILE A 162 0.36 -7.63 -35.43
C ILE A 162 0.52 -6.38 -34.55
N SER A 163 -0.60 -5.71 -34.18
CA SER A 163 -0.62 -4.50 -33.37
C SER A 163 -0.11 -4.68 -31.93
N VAL A 164 -0.13 -5.91 -31.40
CA VAL A 164 0.40 -6.20 -30.06
C VAL A 164 1.81 -6.79 -30.08
N LYS A 165 2.37 -7.03 -31.28
CA LYS A 165 3.71 -7.60 -31.42
C LYS A 165 4.77 -6.71 -30.79
N GLY A 166 5.58 -7.26 -29.89
CA GLY A 166 6.71 -6.55 -29.27
C GLY A 166 6.29 -5.44 -28.30
N THR A 167 5.00 -5.34 -27.95
CA THR A 167 4.53 -4.33 -27.00
C THR A 167 4.93 -4.64 -25.56
N ALA A 168 5.30 -5.89 -25.25
CA ALA A 168 5.77 -6.31 -23.93
C ALA A 168 6.98 -7.28 -24.01
N PRO A 169 8.21 -6.77 -24.26
CA PRO A 169 9.42 -7.60 -24.38
C PRO A 169 9.91 -8.25 -23.07
N THR A 170 9.49 -7.72 -21.92
CA THR A 170 9.92 -8.14 -20.57
C THR A 170 8.74 -8.46 -19.66
N ILE A 171 8.98 -9.17 -18.55
CA ILE A 171 7.93 -9.51 -17.59
C ILE A 171 7.23 -8.25 -17.06
N ASN A 172 7.96 -7.20 -16.66
CA ASN A 172 7.32 -5.97 -16.16
C ASN A 172 6.53 -5.25 -17.25
N SER A 173 6.94 -5.36 -18.51
CA SER A 173 6.22 -4.71 -19.61
C SER A 173 4.84 -5.32 -19.93
N LEU A 174 4.48 -6.44 -19.28
CA LEU A 174 3.13 -7.02 -19.27
C LEU A 174 2.13 -6.19 -18.46
N ASP A 175 2.61 -5.30 -17.57
CA ASP A 175 1.79 -4.39 -16.76
C ASP A 175 0.85 -3.54 -17.62
N GLY A 176 -0.43 -3.51 -17.25
CA GLY A 176 -1.46 -2.77 -17.97
C GLY A 176 -1.76 -3.26 -19.40
N LYS A 177 -1.03 -4.27 -19.91
CA LYS A 177 -1.16 -4.79 -21.29
C LYS A 177 -1.67 -6.22 -21.34
N TRP A 178 -1.16 -7.08 -20.48
CA TRP A 178 -1.65 -8.44 -20.29
C TRP A 178 -2.82 -8.45 -19.30
N ALA A 179 -2.60 -7.83 -18.14
CA ALA A 179 -3.60 -7.62 -17.12
C ALA A 179 -3.76 -6.11 -16.86
N PRO A 180 -4.94 -5.62 -16.44
CA PRO A 180 -5.13 -4.20 -16.07
C PRO A 180 -4.27 -3.74 -14.89
N SER A 181 -3.68 -4.68 -14.12
CA SER A 181 -2.81 -4.37 -12.99
C SER A 181 -1.47 -3.77 -13.44
N ALA A 182 -1.04 -2.73 -12.72
CA ALA A 182 0.26 -2.08 -12.89
C ALA A 182 1.41 -2.77 -12.13
N THR A 183 1.12 -3.85 -11.39
CA THR A 183 2.11 -4.64 -10.61
C THR A 183 2.19 -6.09 -11.07
N TYR A 184 1.50 -6.43 -12.16
CA TYR A 184 1.35 -7.78 -12.65
C TYR A 184 2.70 -8.48 -12.90
N GLY A 185 3.62 -7.79 -13.58
CA GLY A 185 4.94 -8.30 -13.89
C GLY A 185 5.85 -8.44 -12.67
N GLU A 186 5.75 -7.55 -11.68
CA GLU A 186 6.49 -7.68 -10.41
C GLU A 186 6.06 -8.95 -9.65
N GLU A 187 4.77 -9.28 -9.69
CA GLU A 187 4.23 -10.50 -9.08
C GLU A 187 4.69 -11.76 -9.82
N VAL A 188 4.75 -11.74 -11.16
CA VAL A 188 5.29 -12.85 -11.96
C VAL A 188 6.80 -13.02 -11.73
N ASN A 189 7.56 -11.92 -11.66
CA ASN A 189 8.99 -11.92 -11.32
C ASN A 189 9.27 -12.51 -9.94
N THR A 190 8.40 -12.20 -8.96
CA THR A 190 8.52 -12.76 -7.61
C THR A 190 8.36 -14.26 -7.62
N LEU A 191 7.35 -14.79 -8.33
CA LEU A 191 7.16 -16.24 -8.45
C LEU A 191 8.30 -16.91 -9.22
N TYR A 192 8.83 -16.27 -10.25
CA TYR A 192 9.97 -16.78 -11.00
C TYR A 192 11.23 -16.86 -10.13
N ASN A 193 11.52 -15.82 -9.35
CA ASN A 193 12.66 -15.81 -8.42
C ASN A 193 12.50 -16.82 -7.29
N ASP A 194 11.30 -17.00 -6.77
CA ASP A 194 10.99 -18.03 -5.78
C ASP A 194 11.19 -19.45 -6.35
N LEU A 195 10.83 -19.67 -7.62
CA LEU A 195 11.14 -20.91 -8.34
C LEU A 195 12.64 -21.11 -8.55
N LEU A 196 13.40 -20.07 -8.94
CA LEU A 196 14.85 -20.14 -9.07
C LEU A 196 15.53 -20.51 -7.75
N LEU A 197 15.11 -19.85 -6.66
CA LEU A 197 15.63 -20.08 -5.32
C LEU A 197 15.33 -21.51 -4.84
N TYR A 198 14.09 -21.97 -5.01
CA TYR A 198 13.69 -23.34 -4.69
C TYR A 198 14.53 -24.37 -5.46
N SER A 199 14.86 -24.06 -6.70
CA SER A 199 15.65 -24.92 -7.59
C SER A 199 17.15 -24.94 -7.26
N GLY A 200 17.59 -24.18 -6.24
CA GLY A 200 19.00 -24.06 -5.88
C GLY A 200 19.85 -23.27 -6.88
N ILE A 201 19.20 -22.50 -7.77
CA ILE A 201 19.87 -21.70 -8.79
C ILE A 201 20.23 -20.35 -8.16
N LYS A 202 21.53 -20.09 -8.02
CA LYS A 202 22.01 -18.78 -7.57
C LYS A 202 21.74 -17.75 -8.65
N VAL A 203 20.95 -16.73 -8.33
CA VAL A 203 20.77 -15.56 -9.19
C VAL A 203 22.14 -14.87 -9.28
N GLN A 204 22.80 -14.91 -10.45
CA GLN A 204 24.13 -14.32 -10.62
C GLN A 204 24.06 -12.79 -10.49
N GLU A 205 24.70 -12.27 -9.45
CA GLU A 205 25.14 -10.87 -9.38
C GLU A 205 26.22 -10.64 -10.45
N ASN A 206 26.02 -9.66 -11.33
CA ASN A 206 27.05 -9.21 -12.26
C ASN A 206 28.17 -8.51 -11.48
N THR A 207 29.08 -9.28 -10.88
CA THR A 207 30.37 -8.81 -10.39
C THR A 207 31.42 -9.09 -11.46
N LYS A 208 31.85 -8.05 -12.18
CA LYS A 208 33.13 -8.10 -12.90
C LYS A 208 34.24 -7.76 -11.90
N ALA A 209 35.05 -8.77 -11.61
CA ALA A 209 36.26 -8.69 -10.81
C ALA A 209 37.35 -7.86 -11.52
N ALA A 210 38.06 -7.05 -10.74
CA ALA A 210 39.45 -6.67 -11.00
C ALA A 210 40.20 -6.56 -9.66
N ASN A 211 40.99 -7.59 -9.41
CA ASN A 211 42.16 -7.78 -8.55
C ASN A 211 42.58 -6.72 -7.52
N ASN A 212 42.79 -7.24 -6.31
CA ASN A 212 43.71 -6.85 -5.23
C ASN A 212 44.68 -5.69 -5.53
N ASP A 213 44.59 -4.63 -4.73
CA ASP A 213 45.70 -4.31 -3.83
C ASP A 213 45.26 -3.52 -2.58
N ASN A 214 46.10 -3.69 -1.57
CA ASN A 214 46.04 -3.36 -0.15
C ASN A 214 45.40 -2.03 0.33
N SER A 215 44.86 -2.12 1.55
CA SER A 215 44.75 -1.06 2.58
C SER A 215 43.65 0.00 2.45
N SER A 216 42.58 -0.18 3.23
CA SER A 216 42.05 0.82 4.21
C SER A 216 40.61 0.46 4.57
N SER A 217 40.32 0.38 5.88
CA SER A 217 39.00 0.12 6.44
C SER A 217 37.93 1.07 5.88
N SER A 218 36.95 0.54 5.12
CA SER A 218 35.76 1.29 4.72
C SER A 218 34.64 1.01 5.70
N SER A 219 34.24 2.06 6.42
CA SER A 219 33.12 2.08 7.35
C SER A 219 31.79 1.87 6.62
N THR A 220 30.94 1.01 7.17
CA THR A 220 29.55 0.82 6.71
C THR A 220 28.79 2.14 6.79
N VAL A 221 28.24 2.54 5.65
CA VAL A 221 27.43 3.74 5.44
C VAL A 221 26.07 3.56 6.12
N ASN A 222 25.75 4.44 7.07
CA ASN A 222 24.48 4.43 7.78
C ASN A 222 23.80 5.82 7.75
N PRO A 223 22.58 5.96 7.17
CA PRO A 223 21.83 7.21 7.15
C PRO A 223 21.08 7.53 8.47
N GLY A 224 20.96 6.58 9.41
CA GLY A 224 20.27 6.78 10.69
C GLY A 224 20.14 5.52 11.55
N ALA A 225 19.60 5.62 12.77
CA ALA A 225 19.26 4.43 13.55
C ALA A 225 18.04 3.73 12.92
N PRO A 226 18.13 2.44 12.50
CA PRO A 226 16.98 1.73 11.97
C PRO A 226 15.88 1.61 13.03
N GLU A 227 14.61 1.64 12.60
CA GLU A 227 13.47 1.40 13.49
C GLU A 227 13.63 0.05 14.19
N SER A 228 13.30 -0.01 15.49
CA SER A 228 13.26 -1.27 16.22
C SER A 228 12.06 -2.10 15.76
N LYS A 229 12.32 -3.25 15.13
CA LYS A 229 11.31 -4.22 14.72
C LYS A 229 10.37 -4.62 15.88
N PRO A 230 9.03 -4.49 15.71
CA PRO A 230 8.05 -4.93 16.70
C PRO A 230 8.00 -6.46 16.89
N ASN A 231 7.49 -6.90 18.05
CA ASN A 231 7.29 -8.32 18.34
C ASN A 231 6.21 -8.96 17.44
N ALA A 232 6.36 -10.25 17.17
CA ALA A 232 5.38 -11.03 16.40
C ALA A 232 4.02 -11.09 17.10
N LEU A 233 2.95 -11.12 16.29
CA LEU A 233 1.62 -11.48 16.78
C LEU A 233 1.62 -12.89 17.39
N SER A 234 0.72 -13.12 18.36
CA SER A 234 0.54 -14.42 19.02
C SER A 234 -0.79 -15.07 18.59
N PRO A 235 -0.91 -15.56 17.34
CA PRO A 235 -2.14 -16.22 16.87
C PRO A 235 -2.28 -17.61 17.51
N SER A 236 -3.52 -18.02 17.75
CA SER A 236 -3.80 -19.39 18.19
C SER A 236 -3.96 -20.32 16.99
N LYS A 237 -3.44 -21.56 17.07
CA LYS A 237 -3.71 -22.60 16.07
C LYS A 237 -5.13 -23.14 16.22
N VAL A 238 -5.74 -23.48 15.08
CA VAL A 238 -6.99 -24.25 15.08
C VAL A 238 -6.70 -25.70 15.47
N SER A 239 -7.60 -26.32 16.24
CA SER A 239 -7.52 -27.73 16.62
C SER A 239 -8.17 -28.63 15.56
N ASP A 240 -7.38 -29.55 14.99
CA ASP A 240 -7.85 -30.58 14.07
C ASP A 240 -8.16 -31.86 14.84
N GLU A 241 -9.44 -32.11 15.15
CA GLU A 241 -9.87 -33.44 15.58
C GLU A 241 -10.18 -34.32 14.38
N ASN A 242 -9.21 -35.18 14.03
CA ASN A 242 -9.42 -36.25 13.08
C ASN A 242 -9.75 -37.55 13.82
N SER A 243 -11.02 -37.97 13.80
CA SER A 243 -11.47 -39.26 14.34
C SER A 243 -11.98 -40.13 13.20
N SER A 244 -11.12 -41.07 12.77
CA SER A 244 -11.47 -42.15 11.86
C SER A 244 -11.90 -43.40 12.64
N ARG A 245 -13.00 -44.04 12.24
CA ARG A 245 -13.16 -45.51 12.29
C ARG A 245 -14.27 -45.99 11.34
N THR A 246 -14.01 -47.17 10.80
CA THR A 246 -14.82 -48.04 9.93
C THR A 246 -16.07 -48.56 10.64
N ASP A 247 -17.19 -48.79 9.94
CA ASP A 247 -17.66 -50.14 9.56
C ASP A 247 -18.98 -50.10 8.76
N ASN A 248 -19.23 -51.23 8.11
CA ASN A 248 -20.25 -51.69 7.17
C ASN A 248 -21.71 -51.32 7.45
N THR A 249 -22.50 -51.18 6.37
CA THR A 249 -23.97 -51.21 6.42
C THR A 249 -24.53 -52.41 5.65
N VAL A 250 -25.32 -53.21 6.37
CA VAL A 250 -26.27 -54.19 5.83
C VAL A 250 -27.64 -53.50 5.72
N ASN A 251 -28.33 -53.77 4.62
CA ASN A 251 -29.63 -53.20 4.27
C ASN A 251 -30.78 -54.02 4.91
N ILE A 252 -31.58 -53.41 5.80
CA ILE A 252 -32.91 -53.89 6.20
C ILE A 252 -33.85 -52.68 6.37
N MET A 253 -35.05 -52.75 5.77
CA MET A 253 -36.11 -51.75 5.87
C MET A 253 -36.47 -51.45 7.34
N SER A 254 -36.25 -50.20 7.78
CA SER A 254 -36.35 -49.78 9.18
C SER A 254 -37.17 -48.48 9.33
N ASN A 255 -38.01 -48.40 10.36
CA ASN A 255 -38.77 -47.20 10.77
C ASN A 255 -37.94 -46.15 11.54
N ILE A 256 -36.62 -46.39 11.65
CA ILE A 256 -35.58 -45.61 12.33
C ILE A 256 -34.89 -44.73 11.28
N GLY A 257 -34.56 -43.49 11.63
CA GLY A 257 -33.84 -42.57 10.76
C GLY A 257 -34.63 -41.32 10.40
N TRP A 258 -34.22 -40.68 9.30
CA TRP A 258 -34.78 -39.42 8.83
C TRP A 258 -36.24 -39.57 8.35
N LYS A 259 -37.12 -38.67 8.79
CA LYS A 259 -38.51 -38.54 8.32
C LYS A 259 -38.82 -37.09 7.98
N ASN A 260 -39.31 -36.87 6.76
CA ASN A 260 -39.86 -35.59 6.33
C ASN A 260 -41.36 -35.58 6.61
N LEU A 261 -41.82 -34.66 7.47
CA LEU A 261 -43.22 -34.46 7.79
C LEU A 261 -43.56 -33.00 7.48
N ASN A 262 -44.39 -32.77 6.46
CA ASN A 262 -44.83 -31.44 6.05
C ASN A 262 -43.67 -30.45 5.79
N GLY A 263 -42.62 -30.91 5.11
CA GLY A 263 -41.45 -30.09 4.78
C GLY A 263 -40.44 -29.92 5.91
N LYS A 264 -40.67 -30.53 7.07
CA LYS A 264 -39.75 -30.51 8.22
C LYS A 264 -39.11 -31.88 8.42
N TRP A 265 -37.79 -31.90 8.59
CA TRP A 265 -37.03 -33.12 8.85
C TRP A 265 -36.92 -33.41 10.36
N TYR A 266 -37.14 -34.68 10.72
CA TYR A 266 -37.01 -35.24 12.06
C TYR A 266 -36.13 -36.50 11.98
N TYR A 267 -35.45 -36.84 13.08
CA TYR A 267 -34.74 -38.11 13.19
C TYR A 267 -35.36 -38.99 14.28
N TYR A 268 -35.74 -40.22 13.93
CA TYR A 268 -36.34 -41.20 14.85
C TYR A 268 -35.30 -42.23 15.28
N LYS A 269 -35.17 -42.44 16.59
CA LYS A 269 -34.27 -43.44 17.20
C LYS A 269 -34.87 -44.86 17.10
N SER A 270 -34.09 -45.86 17.50
CA SER A 270 -34.50 -47.27 17.49
C SER A 270 -35.71 -47.60 18.37
N ASP A 271 -35.96 -46.75 19.37
CA ASP A 271 -37.13 -46.81 20.25
C ASP A 271 -38.37 -46.08 19.67
N ASN A 272 -38.30 -45.62 18.41
CA ASN A 272 -39.33 -44.85 17.71
C ASN A 272 -39.66 -43.48 18.33
N THR A 273 -38.79 -42.95 19.21
CA THR A 273 -38.89 -41.57 19.72
C THR A 273 -38.03 -40.60 18.90
N LYS A 274 -38.36 -39.30 18.94
CA LYS A 274 -37.59 -38.25 18.26
C LYS A 274 -36.24 -38.02 18.95
N ALA A 275 -35.22 -37.71 18.15
CA ALA A 275 -33.95 -37.19 18.66
C ALA A 275 -34.01 -35.67 18.84
N TYR A 276 -33.18 -35.17 19.76
CA TYR A 276 -33.02 -33.76 20.11
C TYR A 276 -31.52 -33.46 20.30
N GLY A 277 -31.11 -32.22 20.05
CA GLY A 277 -29.72 -31.79 20.12
C GLY A 277 -28.85 -32.38 19.01
N TRP A 278 -27.55 -32.47 19.26
CA TRP A 278 -26.57 -32.98 18.30
C TRP A 278 -26.71 -34.50 18.07
N ILE A 279 -26.79 -34.91 16.81
CA ILE A 279 -26.76 -36.32 16.39
C ILE A 279 -25.78 -36.56 15.25
N LYS A 280 -25.27 -37.79 15.13
CA LYS A 280 -24.30 -38.20 14.10
C LYS A 280 -24.63 -39.55 13.45
N PRO A 281 -25.77 -39.68 12.74
CA PRO A 281 -26.30 -40.97 12.30
C PRO A 281 -25.50 -41.64 11.16
N ASP A 282 -24.74 -40.86 10.39
CA ASP A 282 -24.02 -41.30 9.18
C ASP A 282 -22.65 -40.61 9.05
N LYS A 283 -21.96 -40.46 10.19
CA LYS A 283 -20.69 -39.72 10.35
C LYS A 283 -20.78 -38.21 10.10
N THR A 284 -21.96 -37.69 9.75
CA THR A 284 -22.23 -36.25 9.61
C THR A 284 -22.99 -35.74 10.82
N TRP A 285 -22.59 -34.58 11.36
CA TRP A 285 -23.27 -33.96 12.49
C TRP A 285 -24.49 -33.16 12.03
N TYR A 286 -25.60 -33.28 12.75
CA TYR A 286 -26.83 -32.53 12.60
C TYR A 286 -27.32 -32.05 13.96
N TYR A 287 -28.15 -31.02 13.99
CA TYR A 287 -28.77 -30.54 15.22
C TYR A 287 -30.31 -30.59 15.11
N LEU A 288 -30.97 -31.22 16.07
CA LEU A 288 -32.43 -31.23 16.20
C LEU A 288 -32.82 -30.24 17.30
N ARG A 289 -33.64 -29.26 16.94
CA ARG A 289 -34.19 -28.27 17.88
C ARG A 289 -35.09 -28.95 18.91
N ASP A 290 -35.50 -28.21 19.93
CA ASP A 290 -36.32 -28.74 21.03
C ASP A 290 -37.71 -29.23 20.59
N ASP A 291 -38.20 -28.79 19.43
CA ASP A 291 -39.44 -29.29 18.79
C ASP A 291 -39.20 -30.56 17.93
N GLY A 292 -37.96 -31.03 17.88
CA GLY A 292 -37.47 -32.17 17.12
C GLY A 292 -37.15 -31.86 15.65
N THR A 293 -37.30 -30.61 15.20
CA THR A 293 -37.01 -30.23 13.80
C THR A 293 -35.52 -30.06 13.56
N MET A 294 -35.05 -30.48 12.39
CA MET A 294 -33.67 -30.28 11.96
C MET A 294 -33.33 -28.80 11.78
N ALA A 295 -32.20 -28.38 12.34
CA ALA A 295 -31.65 -27.05 12.16
C ALA A 295 -30.90 -26.91 10.83
N THR A 296 -31.01 -25.71 10.26
CA THR A 296 -30.28 -25.22 9.09
C THR A 296 -29.88 -23.77 9.38
N GLY A 297 -28.87 -23.27 8.68
CA GLY A 297 -28.27 -21.96 8.89
C GLY A 297 -27.42 -21.86 10.16
N TRP A 298 -27.24 -20.64 10.65
CA TRP A 298 -26.48 -20.36 11.87
C TRP A 298 -27.19 -20.88 13.12
N LEU A 299 -26.44 -21.57 13.98
CA LEU A 299 -26.87 -22.08 15.28
C LEU A 299 -25.92 -21.56 16.36
N ASN A 300 -26.47 -20.87 17.36
CA ASN A 300 -25.76 -20.61 18.60
C ASN A 300 -26.12 -21.72 19.60
N ASN A 301 -25.12 -22.51 20.00
CA ASN A 301 -25.29 -23.53 21.02
C ASN A 301 -24.24 -23.31 22.11
N ASN A 302 -24.71 -22.93 23.31
CA ASN A 302 -23.89 -22.65 24.49
C ASN A 302 -22.78 -21.61 24.26
N GLY A 303 -23.07 -20.55 23.49
CA GLY A 303 -22.13 -19.47 23.23
C GLY A 303 -21.15 -19.72 22.09
N ALA A 304 -21.14 -20.91 21.51
CA ALA A 304 -20.42 -21.23 20.27
C ALA A 304 -21.36 -21.16 19.06
N TRP A 305 -20.87 -20.59 17.97
CA TRP A 305 -21.59 -20.52 16.70
C TRP A 305 -21.20 -21.66 15.78
N TYR A 306 -22.19 -22.28 15.16
CA TYR A 306 -22.06 -23.36 14.18
C TYR A 306 -22.88 -23.00 12.94
N TYR A 307 -22.54 -23.59 11.79
CA TYR A 307 -23.34 -23.45 10.59
C TYR A 307 -23.81 -24.82 10.10
N LEU A 308 -25.12 -24.97 9.89
CA LEU A 308 -25.75 -26.16 9.35
C LEU A 308 -26.17 -25.83 7.92
N SER A 309 -25.74 -26.61 6.93
CA SER A 309 -26.13 -26.40 5.53
C SER A 309 -27.65 -26.58 5.33
N ASP A 310 -28.13 -26.36 4.11
CA ASP A 310 -29.55 -26.59 3.77
C ASP A 310 -29.96 -28.07 3.95
N SER A 311 -29.02 -29.01 3.88
CA SER A 311 -29.26 -30.42 4.20
C SER A 311 -29.23 -30.71 5.71
N GLY A 312 -28.96 -29.70 6.54
CA GLY A 312 -28.76 -29.79 7.98
C GLY A 312 -27.39 -30.28 8.42
N ALA A 313 -26.52 -30.62 7.46
CA ALA A 313 -25.17 -31.09 7.74
C ALA A 313 -24.32 -29.95 8.32
N MET A 314 -23.64 -30.20 9.43
CA MET A 314 -22.76 -29.22 10.06
C MET A 314 -21.51 -28.96 9.20
N SER A 315 -21.30 -27.70 8.85
CA SER A 315 -20.14 -27.23 8.10
C SER A 315 -18.86 -27.22 8.95
N LYS A 316 -17.74 -27.44 8.28
CA LYS A 316 -16.37 -27.34 8.81
C LYS A 316 -15.48 -26.66 7.76
N GLY A 317 -14.39 -26.06 8.21
CA GLY A 317 -13.45 -25.34 7.35
C GLY A 317 -14.01 -24.01 6.85
N TRP A 318 -13.53 -23.57 5.68
CA TRP A 318 -13.94 -22.32 5.06
C TRP A 318 -15.41 -22.34 4.66
N LEU A 319 -16.14 -21.32 5.08
CA LEU A 319 -17.55 -21.11 4.73
C LEU A 319 -17.71 -19.73 4.11
N ASN A 320 -18.16 -19.69 2.86
CA ASN A 320 -18.47 -18.44 2.17
C ASN A 320 -19.98 -18.26 2.09
N LEU A 321 -20.50 -17.20 2.72
CA LEU A 321 -21.90 -16.81 2.66
C LEU A 321 -22.00 -15.41 2.05
N SER A 322 -22.28 -15.37 0.75
CA SER A 322 -22.39 -14.14 -0.04
C SER A 322 -21.11 -13.30 -0.02
N ASN A 323 -21.03 -12.32 0.89
CA ASN A 323 -19.90 -11.38 1.03
C ASN A 323 -19.06 -11.62 2.28
N ASN A 324 -19.45 -12.56 3.15
CA ASN A 324 -18.75 -12.85 4.39
C ASN A 324 -18.11 -14.24 4.33
N ILE A 325 -16.83 -14.29 4.68
CA ILE A 325 -16.04 -15.52 4.74
C ILE A 325 -15.82 -15.86 6.21
N TYR A 326 -16.12 -17.08 6.60
CA TYR A 326 -15.98 -17.61 7.96
C TYR A 326 -15.07 -18.84 7.94
N TYR A 327 -14.61 -19.25 9.11
CA TYR A 327 -13.95 -20.54 9.28
C TYR A 327 -14.53 -21.28 10.49
N LEU A 328 -14.92 -22.54 10.27
CA LEU A 328 -15.49 -23.44 11.27
C LEU A 328 -14.42 -24.48 11.63
N GLN A 329 -14.08 -24.59 12.91
CA GLN A 329 -13.05 -25.49 13.41
C GLN A 329 -13.46 -26.97 13.28
N GLY A 330 -12.57 -27.90 13.65
CA GLY A 330 -12.82 -29.33 13.56
C GLY A 330 -14.06 -29.81 14.33
N ASP A 331 -14.41 -29.12 15.42
CA ASP A 331 -15.63 -29.35 16.22
C ASP A 331 -16.88 -28.64 15.65
N GLY A 332 -16.72 -27.85 14.58
CA GLY A 332 -17.77 -27.05 13.94
C GLY A 332 -17.93 -25.64 14.48
N SER A 333 -17.18 -25.26 15.53
CA SER A 333 -17.28 -23.93 16.13
C SER A 333 -16.64 -22.85 15.25
N MET A 334 -17.29 -21.71 15.11
CA MET A 334 -16.81 -20.57 14.32
C MET A 334 -15.64 -19.86 15.01
N VAL A 335 -14.60 -19.51 14.25
CA VAL A 335 -13.45 -18.77 14.76
C VAL A 335 -13.69 -17.25 14.80
N THR A 336 -13.01 -16.59 15.73
CA THR A 336 -12.83 -15.14 15.81
C THR A 336 -11.37 -14.81 16.16
N GLY A 337 -10.95 -13.56 15.93
CA GLY A 337 -9.61 -13.07 16.22
C GLY A 337 -8.53 -13.60 15.28
N LEU A 338 -7.27 -13.57 15.73
CA LEU A 338 -6.11 -14.03 14.96
C LEU A 338 -5.93 -15.55 15.04
N LYS A 339 -5.91 -16.21 13.88
CA LYS A 339 -5.78 -17.67 13.77
C LYS A 339 -4.73 -18.09 12.76
N ILE A 340 -4.01 -19.17 13.07
CA ILE A 340 -3.20 -19.89 12.08
C ILE A 340 -4.07 -20.98 11.46
N ILE A 341 -4.21 -20.91 10.14
CA ILE A 341 -4.91 -21.90 9.31
C ILE A 341 -3.97 -22.21 8.14
N ASP A 342 -3.65 -23.47 7.89
CA ASP A 342 -2.74 -23.90 6.81
C ASP A 342 -1.40 -23.11 6.76
N ASN A 343 -0.78 -22.92 7.93
CA ASN A 343 0.46 -22.15 8.14
C ASN A 343 0.38 -20.65 7.76
N LYS A 344 -0.80 -20.11 7.52
CA LYS A 344 -1.04 -18.68 7.28
C LYS A 344 -1.79 -18.05 8.44
N ILE A 345 -1.55 -16.77 8.70
CA ILE A 345 -2.24 -16.00 9.76
C ILE A 345 -3.42 -15.27 9.14
N TYR A 346 -4.60 -15.41 9.74
CA TYR A 346 -5.84 -14.74 9.35
C TYR A 346 -6.40 -13.95 10.52
N SER A 347 -7.12 -12.86 10.23
CA SER A 347 -7.90 -12.12 11.24
C SER A 347 -9.38 -12.28 10.97
N PHE A 348 -10.16 -12.54 12.01
CA PHE A 348 -11.61 -12.61 11.97
C PHE A 348 -12.20 -11.63 12.99
N ASN A 349 -13.21 -10.87 12.59
CA ASN A 349 -13.86 -9.91 13.49
C ASN A 349 -14.73 -10.63 14.54
N GLY A 350 -15.37 -9.86 15.45
CA GLY A 350 -16.21 -10.41 16.51
C GLY A 350 -17.45 -11.20 16.02
N ASN A 351 -17.86 -11.00 14.76
CA ASN A 351 -18.94 -11.74 14.12
C ASN A 351 -18.42 -12.95 13.31
N GLY A 352 -17.12 -13.20 13.33
CA GLY A 352 -16.47 -14.29 12.59
C GLY A 352 -16.22 -14.02 11.12
N ASN A 353 -16.46 -12.80 10.63
CA ASN A 353 -16.13 -12.45 9.25
C ASN A 353 -14.61 -12.25 9.13
N MET A 354 -14.01 -12.88 8.13
CA MET A 354 -12.59 -12.72 7.79
C MET A 354 -12.31 -11.28 7.36
N GLU A 355 -11.30 -10.67 7.97
CA GLU A 355 -10.86 -9.31 7.69
C GLU A 355 -9.80 -9.31 6.57
N LYS A 356 -9.81 -8.23 5.77
CA LYS A 356 -8.89 -7.99 4.66
C LYS A 356 -8.41 -6.54 4.70
N GLY A 357 -7.32 -6.25 4.01
CA GLY A 357 -6.68 -4.94 3.95
C GLY A 357 -5.92 -4.58 5.23
N TRP A 358 -5.70 -3.28 5.42
CA TRP A 358 -4.98 -2.74 6.57
C TRP A 358 -5.75 -2.93 7.88
N LYS A 359 -5.07 -3.46 8.90
CA LYS A 359 -5.59 -3.63 10.25
C LYS A 359 -4.60 -3.16 11.30
N SER A 360 -5.06 -2.27 12.17
CA SER A 360 -4.31 -1.89 13.37
C SER A 360 -4.57 -2.89 14.49
N ILE A 361 -3.50 -3.52 14.99
CA ILE A 361 -3.51 -4.50 16.07
C ILE A 361 -2.37 -4.15 17.03
N ASN A 362 -2.68 -3.91 18.31
CA ASN A 362 -1.69 -3.52 19.32
C ASN A 362 -0.80 -2.33 18.90
N ASN A 363 -1.40 -1.30 18.29
CA ASN A 363 -0.71 -0.09 17.81
C ASN A 363 0.29 -0.32 16.66
N HIS A 364 0.19 -1.46 15.97
CA HIS A 364 0.95 -1.75 14.75
C HIS A 364 0.00 -2.08 13.60
N TRP A 365 0.36 -1.65 12.40
CA TRP A 365 -0.41 -1.92 11.19
C TRP A 365 0.05 -3.23 10.56
N TYR A 366 -0.91 -4.04 10.14
CA TYR A 366 -0.72 -5.29 9.41
C TYR A 366 -1.58 -5.23 8.15
N TYR A 367 -1.18 -5.95 7.11
CA TYR A 367 -1.99 -6.04 5.89
C TYR A 367 -2.46 -7.48 5.70
N PHE A 368 -3.76 -7.68 5.54
CA PHE A 368 -4.35 -8.97 5.21
C PHE A 368 -4.73 -8.96 3.72
N SER A 369 -4.10 -9.83 2.94
CA SER A 369 -4.28 -9.93 1.49
C SER A 369 -5.73 -10.25 1.09
N ILE A 370 -6.01 -10.21 -0.20
CA ILE A 370 -7.35 -10.53 -0.73
C ILE A 370 -7.83 -11.95 -0.36
N ASP A 371 -6.89 -12.89 -0.20
CA ASP A 371 -7.13 -14.26 0.27
C ASP A 371 -7.33 -14.33 1.80
N GLY A 372 -7.20 -13.21 2.51
CA GLY A 372 -7.32 -13.06 3.96
C GLY A 372 -6.04 -13.34 4.74
N SER A 373 -4.97 -13.79 4.09
CA SER A 373 -3.72 -14.11 4.79
C SER A 373 -2.89 -12.85 5.07
N MET A 374 -2.25 -12.81 6.24
CA MET A 374 -1.38 -11.71 6.64
C MET A 374 -0.14 -11.66 5.74
N SER A 375 0.11 -10.50 5.15
CA SER A 375 1.27 -10.24 4.32
C SER A 375 2.52 -9.97 5.15
N ILE A 376 3.67 -10.34 4.58
CA ILE A 376 5.02 -9.99 5.03
C ILE A 376 5.81 -9.51 3.81
N GLY A 377 6.88 -8.74 4.04
CA GLY A 377 7.71 -8.19 2.96
C GLY A 377 7.04 -7.04 2.22
N TRP A 378 7.41 -6.85 0.96
CA TRP A 378 6.88 -5.76 0.13
C TRP A 378 5.42 -5.99 -0.25
N ILE A 379 4.60 -4.93 -0.16
CA ILE A 379 3.27 -4.89 -0.75
C ILE A 379 3.06 -3.57 -1.49
N SER A 380 2.08 -3.55 -2.38
CA SER A 380 1.58 -2.33 -3.02
C SER A 380 0.10 -2.18 -2.71
N ASP A 381 -0.30 -1.01 -2.22
CA ASP A 381 -1.68 -0.70 -1.89
C ASP A 381 -1.94 0.77 -2.25
N GLY A 382 -3.02 1.05 -2.99
CA GLY A 382 -3.37 2.42 -3.41
C GLY A 382 -2.28 3.16 -4.19
N GLY A 383 -1.42 2.45 -4.93
CA GLY A 383 -0.31 3.05 -5.69
C GLY A 383 0.94 3.37 -4.87
N SER A 384 0.94 3.08 -3.57
CA SER A 384 2.11 3.20 -2.69
C SER A 384 2.71 1.84 -2.39
N LYS A 385 4.04 1.75 -2.28
CA LYS A 385 4.75 0.56 -1.80
C LYS A 385 4.90 0.61 -0.28
N TYR A 386 4.74 -0.51 0.41
CA TYR A 386 4.95 -0.65 1.85
C TYR A 386 5.83 -1.85 2.10
N TYR A 387 6.45 -1.89 3.28
CA TYR A 387 7.18 -3.07 3.73
C TYR A 387 6.64 -3.52 5.07
N LEU A 388 6.29 -4.79 5.15
CA LEU A 388 5.91 -5.46 6.38
C LEU A 388 7.13 -6.27 6.83
N TYR A 389 7.52 -6.13 8.10
CA TYR A 389 8.48 -7.04 8.69
C TYR A 389 8.00 -8.50 8.57
N ASP A 390 8.89 -9.46 8.78
CA ASP A 390 8.56 -10.88 8.96
C ASP A 390 7.58 -11.14 10.12
N THR A 391 7.44 -10.18 11.04
CA THR A 391 6.40 -10.19 12.09
C THR A 391 5.02 -9.76 11.57
N GLY A 392 4.93 -9.28 10.34
CA GLY A 392 3.74 -8.71 9.69
C GLY A 392 3.54 -7.22 9.95
N ALA A 393 4.28 -6.64 10.91
CA ALA A 393 4.13 -5.23 11.25
C ALA A 393 4.68 -4.35 10.12
N MET A 394 3.94 -3.29 9.79
CA MET A 394 4.33 -2.29 8.81
C MET A 394 5.52 -1.48 9.29
N ALA A 395 6.54 -1.34 8.44
CA ALA A 395 7.75 -0.62 8.73
C ALA A 395 7.59 0.90 8.55
N ARG A 396 8.36 1.65 9.34
CA ARG A 396 8.44 3.12 9.31
C ARG A 396 9.90 3.57 9.41
N GLY A 397 10.19 4.78 8.92
CA GLY A 397 11.52 5.37 8.93
C GLY A 397 12.53 4.62 8.07
N TRP A 398 13.81 4.66 8.47
CA TRP A 398 14.90 4.01 7.74
C TRP A 398 14.91 2.51 7.93
N ILE A 399 14.81 1.78 6.82
CA ILE A 399 14.90 0.32 6.81
C ILE A 399 15.97 -0.10 5.84
N ASN A 400 16.90 -0.91 6.32
CA ASN A 400 17.82 -1.61 5.44
C ASN A 400 17.14 -2.90 4.99
N VAL A 401 16.53 -2.87 3.81
CA VAL A 401 16.04 -4.10 3.18
C VAL A 401 17.21 -4.61 2.36
N ASP A 402 17.83 -5.67 2.86
CA ASP A 402 18.66 -6.56 2.07
C ASP A 402 20.05 -5.95 1.69
N GLY A 403 20.46 -4.83 2.28
CA GLY A 403 21.73 -4.12 2.01
C GLY A 403 21.56 -2.78 1.29
N ALA A 404 20.36 -2.20 1.29
CA ALA A 404 20.01 -0.94 0.66
C ALA A 404 18.98 -0.30 1.57
N TRP A 405 19.14 0.99 1.72
CA TRP A 405 18.32 1.77 2.61
C TRP A 405 17.10 2.27 1.86
N TYR A 406 15.94 2.08 2.46
CA TYR A 406 14.67 2.65 2.06
C TYR A 406 14.19 3.52 3.21
N TYR A 407 13.39 4.52 2.88
CA TYR A 407 12.73 5.34 3.89
C TYR A 407 11.23 5.14 3.76
N PHE A 408 10.57 4.67 4.82
CA PHE A 408 9.13 4.54 4.88
C PHE A 408 8.57 5.71 5.70
N LYS A 409 7.56 6.39 5.16
CA LYS A 409 6.86 7.47 5.83
C LYS A 409 6.09 6.93 7.04
N ASP A 410 5.55 7.79 7.89
CA ASP A 410 4.80 7.36 9.08
C ASP A 410 3.52 6.56 8.74
N ASN A 411 2.94 6.82 7.57
CA ASN A 411 1.85 5.99 7.05
C ASN A 411 2.32 4.66 6.44
N GLY A 412 3.63 4.36 6.48
CA GLY A 412 4.27 3.16 5.95
C GLY A 412 4.56 3.18 4.45
N ALA A 413 4.16 4.24 3.73
CA ALA A 413 4.45 4.34 2.31
C ALA A 413 5.94 4.62 2.08
N MET A 414 6.56 3.84 1.20
CA MET A 414 7.94 4.02 0.76
C MET A 414 8.08 5.40 0.12
N ALA A 415 9.09 6.14 0.57
CA ALA A 415 9.47 7.40 -0.01
C ALA A 415 10.39 7.20 -1.22
N THR A 416 10.27 8.12 -2.16
CA THR A 416 11.09 8.23 -3.37
C THR A 416 11.49 9.69 -3.53
N GLY A 417 12.59 9.94 -4.23
CA GLY A 417 13.15 11.28 -4.42
C GLY A 417 13.91 11.79 -3.20
N TRP A 418 14.06 13.11 -3.11
CA TRP A 418 14.73 13.73 -1.98
C TRP A 418 13.89 13.60 -0.71
N ILE A 419 14.51 13.09 0.36
CA ILE A 419 13.96 13.20 1.71
C ILE A 419 14.97 13.85 2.63
N THR A 420 14.47 14.41 3.72
CA THR A 420 15.30 14.91 4.82
C THR A 420 14.98 14.11 6.08
N SER A 421 16.02 13.54 6.69
CA SER A 421 15.91 12.77 7.91
C SER A 421 17.01 13.20 8.88
N SER A 422 16.62 13.58 10.10
CA SER A 422 17.54 14.06 11.14
C SER A 422 18.49 15.20 10.71
N GLY A 423 18.04 16.06 9.79
CA GLY A 423 18.81 17.23 9.32
C GLY A 423 19.72 16.96 8.11
N ASP A 424 19.83 15.72 7.65
CA ASP A 424 20.56 15.35 6.44
C ASP A 424 19.60 15.04 5.30
N SER A 425 19.97 15.41 4.07
CA SER A 425 19.21 15.07 2.87
C SER A 425 19.78 13.85 2.16
N TYR A 426 18.88 12.97 1.75
CA TYR A 426 19.18 11.72 1.05
C TYR A 426 18.31 11.67 -0.20
N TYR A 427 18.79 10.99 -1.24
CA TYR A 427 17.97 10.75 -2.41
C TYR A 427 17.63 9.27 -2.50
N LEU A 428 16.33 8.99 -2.52
CA LEU A 428 15.77 7.68 -2.81
C LEU A 428 15.47 7.66 -4.30
N ASP A 429 15.96 6.64 -4.99
CA ASP A 429 15.71 6.47 -6.41
C ASP A 429 14.22 6.48 -6.73
N ILE A 430 13.80 7.21 -7.76
CA ILE A 430 12.37 7.41 -8.06
C ILE A 430 11.69 6.11 -8.50
N ALA A 431 12.42 5.25 -9.20
CA ALA A 431 11.88 4.00 -9.71
C ALA A 431 11.87 2.90 -8.65
N THR A 432 12.91 2.83 -7.82
CA THR A 432 13.14 1.70 -6.91
C THR A 432 12.98 2.03 -5.45
N GLY A 433 13.02 3.31 -5.05
CA GLY A 433 13.01 3.76 -3.65
C GLY A 433 14.31 3.52 -2.89
N LYS A 434 15.35 2.96 -3.53
CA LYS A 434 16.66 2.71 -2.92
C LYS A 434 17.40 4.01 -2.69
N MET A 435 17.98 4.19 -1.51
CA MET A 435 18.87 5.31 -1.22
C MET A 435 20.11 5.23 -2.09
N LEU A 436 20.35 6.28 -2.89
CA LEU A 436 21.54 6.40 -3.71
C LEU A 436 22.72 6.87 -2.86
N THR A 437 23.92 6.40 -3.24
CA THR A 437 25.20 6.82 -2.67
C THR A 437 26.17 7.09 -3.81
N ASN A 438 27.20 7.93 -3.59
CA ASN A 438 28.22 8.26 -4.59
C ASN A 438 27.64 8.70 -5.95
N ALA A 439 26.50 9.37 -5.93
CA ALA A 439 25.75 9.79 -7.12
C ALA A 439 25.80 11.31 -7.28
N THR A 440 25.38 11.81 -8.44
CA THR A 440 25.06 13.24 -8.61
C THR A 440 23.64 13.34 -9.11
N ILE A 441 22.77 13.97 -8.33
CA ILE A 441 21.35 14.09 -8.60
C ILE A 441 20.98 15.56 -8.52
N ASP A 442 20.33 16.08 -9.56
CA ASP A 442 19.93 17.49 -9.67
C ASP A 442 21.08 18.48 -9.43
N GLY A 443 22.29 18.13 -9.86
CA GLY A 443 23.50 18.93 -9.68
C GLY A 443 24.16 18.84 -8.28
N TYR A 444 23.59 18.06 -7.37
CA TYR A 444 24.15 17.84 -6.03
C TYR A 444 24.87 16.50 -5.95
N LYS A 445 26.10 16.51 -5.42
CA LYS A 445 26.84 15.27 -5.12
C LYS A 445 26.23 14.61 -3.89
N ILE A 446 26.11 13.30 -3.93
CA ILE A 446 25.73 12.46 -2.80
C ILE A 446 26.96 11.65 -2.42
N GLY A 447 27.37 11.74 -1.16
CA GLY A 447 28.55 11.07 -0.67
C GLY A 447 28.36 9.56 -0.54
N ALA A 448 29.46 8.87 -0.20
CA ALA A 448 29.41 7.43 0.09
C ALA A 448 28.39 7.13 1.19
N ASN A 449 28.20 8.04 2.15
CA ASN A 449 27.23 7.90 3.24
C ASN A 449 25.75 8.15 2.86
N GLY A 450 25.45 8.37 1.58
CA GLY A 450 24.10 8.68 1.08
C GLY A 450 23.65 10.11 1.33
N LYS A 451 24.44 10.91 2.04
CA LYS A 451 24.12 12.31 2.35
C LYS A 451 24.47 13.20 1.18
N LYS A 452 23.60 14.17 0.90
CA LYS A 452 23.89 15.29 0.02
C LYS A 452 25.12 16.04 0.51
N GLN A 453 26.16 16.09 -0.32
CA GLN A 453 27.37 16.85 -0.09
C GLN A 453 27.17 18.30 -0.55
N THR A 454 27.57 19.23 0.30
CA THR A 454 27.78 20.62 -0.08
C THR A 454 29.06 20.72 -0.92
N LEU A 455 29.00 21.41 -2.06
CA LEU A 455 30.17 21.67 -2.91
C LEU A 455 31.21 22.47 -2.11
N SER A 456 32.29 21.82 -1.71
CA SER A 456 33.48 22.50 -1.19
C SER A 456 34.37 22.92 -2.36
N THR A 457 34.49 24.23 -2.61
CA THR A 457 35.57 24.77 -3.43
C THR A 457 36.90 24.65 -2.67
N GLN A 458 37.92 24.10 -3.35
CA GLN A 458 39.30 24.04 -2.87
C GLN A 458 40.03 25.38 -3.05
N ASN A 459 40.96 25.62 -2.11
CA ASN A 459 42.02 26.65 -2.00
C ASN A 459 41.54 28.03 -1.53
N ASP A 460 42.08 28.71 -0.51
CA ASP A 460 43.41 28.67 0.10
C ASP A 460 43.37 29.11 1.59
N LYS A 461 44.50 28.91 2.26
CA LYS A 461 44.81 29.38 3.62
C LYS A 461 44.64 30.90 3.79
N ASP A 462 44.43 31.27 5.06
CA ASP A 462 44.56 32.58 5.69
C ASP A 462 43.33 33.50 5.86
N ASN A 463 43.05 33.70 7.16
CA ASN A 463 42.46 34.87 7.81
C ASN A 463 41.02 35.28 7.48
N SER A 464 40.12 34.89 8.41
CA SER A 464 39.30 35.82 9.18
C SER A 464 38.73 37.01 8.39
N LYS A 465 37.60 36.76 7.70
CA LYS A 465 36.44 37.66 7.60
C LYS A 465 35.32 36.94 6.83
N SER A 466 34.28 36.59 7.57
CA SER A 466 33.00 36.11 7.02
C SER A 466 32.45 37.11 6.01
N ASN A 467 32.37 36.72 4.74
CA ASN A 467 31.52 37.37 3.75
C ASN A 467 30.72 36.29 3.00
N ASN A 468 29.44 36.22 3.36
CA ASN A 468 28.37 35.53 2.65
C ASN A 468 28.37 35.91 1.17
N VAL A 469 28.31 34.92 0.27
CA VAL A 469 27.76 35.12 -1.07
C VAL A 469 26.44 34.36 -1.13
N LYS A 470 25.35 35.14 -1.04
CA LYS A 470 23.95 34.70 -1.18
C LYS A 470 23.73 34.05 -2.55
N SER A 471 22.81 33.09 -2.62
CA SER A 471 22.09 32.78 -3.85
C SER A 471 21.43 34.05 -4.36
N ASP A 472 21.71 34.46 -5.60
CA ASP A 472 21.11 35.65 -6.22
C ASP A 472 19.59 35.50 -6.48
N LYS A 473 19.01 34.31 -6.27
CA LYS A 473 17.56 34.05 -6.42
C LYS A 473 16.84 34.04 -5.08
N ILE A 474 15.78 34.85 -5.00
CA ILE A 474 14.84 34.92 -3.87
C ILE A 474 14.10 33.59 -3.72
N THR A 475 14.03 33.09 -2.48
CA THR A 475 13.36 31.84 -2.13
C THR A 475 12.06 32.12 -1.38
N ILE A 476 10.97 31.49 -1.82
CA ILE A 476 9.63 31.68 -1.24
C ILE A 476 9.12 30.32 -0.76
N THR A 477 8.73 30.24 0.51
CA THR A 477 7.99 29.09 1.02
C THR A 477 6.50 29.30 0.79
N VAL A 478 5.87 28.36 0.09
CA VAL A 478 4.43 28.29 -0.10
C VAL A 478 3.89 27.15 0.77
N ASP A 479 3.06 27.54 1.72
CA ASP A 479 2.36 26.66 2.63
C ASP A 479 0.94 26.40 2.15
N ALA A 480 0.58 25.13 2.03
CA ALA A 480 -0.72 24.69 1.49
C ALA A 480 -1.81 24.60 2.56
N GLY A 481 -1.71 25.43 3.61
CA GLY A 481 -2.58 25.35 4.77
C GLY A 481 -2.51 23.98 5.43
N HIS A 482 -3.46 23.75 6.34
CA HIS A 482 -3.94 22.49 6.89
C HIS A 482 -3.28 21.13 6.53
N ASP A 483 -3.33 20.22 7.50
CA ASP A 483 -3.09 18.81 7.28
C ASP A 483 -4.40 18.06 6.95
N TYR A 484 -4.40 16.73 7.00
CA TYR A 484 -5.60 15.90 6.80
C TYR A 484 -6.03 15.17 8.07
N SER A 485 -5.64 15.70 9.24
CA SER A 485 -6.02 15.12 10.52
C SER A 485 -7.54 15.18 10.70
N THR A 486 -8.13 14.05 11.10
CA THR A 486 -9.54 13.99 11.53
C THR A 486 -9.68 14.02 13.04
N HIS A 487 -8.57 14.12 13.78
CA HIS A 487 -8.53 13.88 15.22
C HIS A 487 -8.19 15.13 16.06
N ASP A 488 -7.47 16.14 15.54
CA ASP A 488 -6.91 17.20 16.41
C ASP A 488 -6.84 18.63 15.82
N GLY A 489 -7.65 18.93 14.79
CA GLY A 489 -8.07 20.31 14.51
C GLY A 489 -7.29 21.14 13.49
N ASP A 490 -6.35 20.56 12.73
CA ASP A 490 -5.72 21.26 11.58
C ASP A 490 -6.20 20.74 10.22
N GLY A 491 -7.27 19.95 10.17
CA GLY A 491 -7.81 19.35 8.95
C GLY A 491 -8.62 20.28 8.04
N GLY A 492 -8.69 21.57 8.35
CA GLY A 492 -9.48 22.57 7.63
C GLY A 492 -10.99 22.34 7.69
N THR A 493 -11.75 23.27 7.14
CA THR A 493 -13.21 23.20 7.09
C THR A 493 -13.69 22.34 5.92
N VAL A 494 -14.75 21.55 6.15
CA VAL A 494 -15.47 20.82 5.09
C VAL A 494 -16.92 21.29 5.06
N THR A 495 -17.40 21.67 3.89
CA THR A 495 -18.79 22.10 3.69
C THR A 495 -19.41 21.43 2.47
N THR A 496 -20.72 21.24 2.49
CA THR A 496 -21.48 20.65 1.38
C THR A 496 -22.59 21.58 0.95
N ILE A 497 -22.57 22.02 -0.31
CA ILE A 497 -23.55 22.90 -0.92
C ILE A 497 -24.09 22.20 -2.17
N ASP A 498 -25.41 22.03 -2.26
CA ASP A 498 -26.09 21.34 -3.37
C ASP A 498 -25.52 19.94 -3.70
N GLY A 499 -25.10 19.20 -2.66
CA GLY A 499 -24.55 17.85 -2.82
C GLY A 499 -23.10 17.79 -3.30
N ILE A 500 -22.42 18.94 -3.45
CA ILE A 500 -21.00 19.03 -3.74
C ILE A 500 -20.26 19.35 -2.45
N THR A 501 -19.26 18.54 -2.11
CA THR A 501 -18.42 18.72 -0.91
C THR A 501 -17.14 19.49 -1.27
N TYR A 502 -16.88 20.55 -0.52
CA TYR A 502 -15.69 21.41 -0.61
C TYR A 502 -14.86 21.21 0.66
N SER A 503 -13.59 20.82 0.49
CA SER A 503 -12.63 20.66 1.58
C SER A 503 -11.55 21.73 1.46
N GLU A 504 -11.37 22.51 2.52
CA GLU A 504 -10.36 23.57 2.60
C GLU A 504 -8.95 23.02 2.29
N SER A 505 -8.50 21.96 2.98
CA SER A 505 -7.17 21.36 2.76
C SER A 505 -6.93 20.89 1.33
N ASP A 506 -7.97 20.42 0.62
CA ASP A 506 -7.89 20.00 -0.78
C ASP A 506 -7.88 21.20 -1.74
N LEU A 507 -8.60 22.29 -1.43
CA LEU A 507 -8.60 23.50 -2.25
C LEU A 507 -7.31 24.32 -2.07
N ASP A 508 -6.77 24.37 -0.85
CA ASP A 508 -5.54 25.08 -0.52
C ASP A 508 -4.35 24.54 -1.32
N ILE A 509 -4.15 23.22 -1.33
CA ILE A 509 -3.06 22.59 -2.09
C ILE A 509 -3.20 22.81 -3.60
N GLN A 510 -4.43 22.83 -4.13
CA GLN A 510 -4.66 23.11 -5.55
C GLN A 510 -4.22 24.53 -5.93
N VAL A 511 -4.52 25.53 -5.10
CA VAL A 511 -4.05 26.91 -5.30
C VAL A 511 -2.54 27.01 -5.08
N ALA A 512 -2.01 26.37 -4.04
CA ALA A 512 -0.60 26.39 -3.68
C ALA A 512 0.30 25.80 -4.79
N VAL A 513 -0.12 24.70 -5.43
CA VAL A 513 0.57 24.08 -6.58
C VAL A 513 0.57 25.00 -7.80
N LYS A 514 -0.54 25.72 -8.06
CA LYS A 514 -0.59 26.72 -9.14
C LYS A 514 0.31 27.90 -8.84
N LEU A 515 0.32 28.38 -7.60
CA LEU A 515 1.20 29.45 -7.15
C LEU A 515 2.68 29.07 -7.29
N LYS A 516 3.06 27.84 -6.90
CA LYS A 516 4.40 27.28 -7.14
C LYS A 516 4.80 27.41 -8.61
N LYS A 517 3.93 27.00 -9.53
CA LYS A 517 4.18 27.10 -10.98
C LYS A 517 4.36 28.57 -11.42
N GLU A 518 3.52 29.49 -10.94
CA GLU A 518 3.62 30.91 -11.29
C GLU A 518 4.90 31.58 -10.75
N LEU A 519 5.32 31.23 -9.54
CA LEU A 519 6.55 31.74 -8.93
C LEU A 519 7.81 31.19 -9.60
N LEU A 520 7.84 29.89 -9.92
CA LEU A 520 8.96 29.29 -10.67
C LEU A 520 9.12 29.94 -12.05
N LYS A 521 8.02 30.23 -12.76
CA LYS A 521 8.03 30.96 -14.05
C LYS A 521 8.64 32.35 -13.92
N ARG A 522 8.51 32.99 -12.76
CA ARG A 522 9.03 34.34 -12.47
C ARG A 522 10.45 34.32 -11.91
N GLY A 523 11.08 33.14 -11.84
CA GLY A 523 12.50 32.99 -11.50
C GLY A 523 12.78 32.82 -10.00
N TYR A 524 11.73 32.69 -9.18
CA TYR A 524 11.87 32.41 -7.75
C TYR A 524 12.24 30.94 -7.50
N ASN A 525 12.95 30.69 -6.40
CA ASN A 525 12.99 29.34 -5.82
C ASN A 525 11.73 29.16 -4.97
N VAL A 526 11.08 28.00 -5.07
CA VAL A 526 9.87 27.71 -4.31
C VAL A 526 10.06 26.47 -3.46
N VAL A 527 9.75 26.58 -2.17
CA VAL A 527 9.72 25.48 -1.20
C VAL A 527 8.28 25.26 -0.79
N MET A 528 7.78 24.03 -0.92
CA MET A 528 6.44 23.67 -0.46
C MET A 528 6.51 23.11 0.96
N THR A 529 5.53 23.41 1.81
CA THR A 529 5.36 22.68 3.08
C THR A 529 4.66 21.34 2.91
N ARG A 530 3.95 21.17 1.79
CA ARG A 530 3.20 19.97 1.39
C ARG A 530 3.10 19.92 -0.14
N GLU A 531 3.41 18.78 -0.74
CA GLU A 531 3.37 18.56 -2.20
C GLU A 531 2.02 17.99 -2.68
N GLU A 532 1.77 18.08 -3.99
CA GLU A 532 0.54 17.58 -4.61
C GLU A 532 0.37 16.06 -4.36
N GLY A 533 -0.78 15.65 -3.85
CA GLY A 533 -1.08 14.25 -3.51
C GLY A 533 -0.64 13.81 -2.11
N GLU A 534 0.12 14.64 -1.38
CA GLU A 534 0.43 14.36 0.03
C GLU A 534 -0.78 14.63 0.92
N ARG A 535 -1.12 13.66 1.77
CA ARG A 535 -2.15 13.76 2.79
C ARG A 535 -1.61 13.48 4.20
N PRO A 536 -0.73 14.34 4.74
CA PRO A 536 -0.13 14.14 6.06
C PRO A 536 -1.17 14.29 7.17
N ASP A 537 -0.97 13.55 8.26
CA ASP A 537 -1.61 13.76 9.56
C ASP A 537 -0.49 13.81 10.59
N TYR A 538 -0.27 14.98 11.19
CA TYR A 538 0.82 15.20 12.13
C TYR A 538 0.44 14.82 13.58
N GLY A 539 -0.75 14.27 13.77
CA GLY A 539 -1.28 13.77 15.04
C GLY A 539 -1.59 14.86 16.08
N SER A 540 -1.33 16.13 15.78
CA SER A 540 -1.81 17.27 16.55
C SER A 540 -1.64 18.58 15.77
N LEU A 541 -2.49 19.56 16.09
CA LEU A 541 -2.36 20.93 15.58
C LEU A 541 -0.95 21.50 15.80
N ASN A 542 -0.36 21.32 16.98
CA ASN A 542 0.96 21.86 17.30
C ASN A 542 2.06 21.24 16.42
N ASN A 543 2.02 19.94 16.18
CA ASN A 543 3.01 19.27 15.33
C ASN A 543 2.90 19.74 13.88
N SER A 544 1.67 19.89 13.37
CA SER A 544 1.44 20.42 12.02
C SER A 544 1.99 21.83 11.87
N LEU A 545 1.62 22.74 12.79
CA LEU A 545 2.09 24.12 12.77
C LEU A 545 3.62 24.22 12.91
N ALA A 546 4.22 23.43 13.81
CA ALA A 546 5.67 23.37 13.99
C ALA A 546 6.39 22.85 12.74
N HIS A 547 5.85 21.81 12.10
CA HIS A 547 6.40 21.26 10.87
C HIS A 547 6.47 22.29 9.74
N ARG A 548 5.39 23.05 9.54
CA ARG A 548 5.31 24.11 8.53
C ARG A 548 6.32 25.24 8.78
N VAL A 549 6.44 25.68 10.03
CA VAL A 549 7.44 26.69 10.46
C VAL A 549 8.86 26.18 10.24
N ASP A 550 9.12 24.92 10.57
CA ASP A 550 10.43 24.30 10.44
C ASP A 550 10.91 24.26 8.99
N ILE A 551 10.02 23.90 8.04
CA ILE A 551 10.34 23.90 6.61
C ILE A 551 10.73 25.31 6.15
N ALA A 552 9.92 26.30 6.49
CA ALA A 552 10.17 27.69 6.13
C ALA A 552 11.52 28.18 6.70
N ASN A 553 11.75 27.97 7.99
CA ASN A 553 12.96 28.43 8.67
C ASN A 553 14.22 27.73 8.16
N LYS A 554 14.18 26.42 7.91
CA LYS A 554 15.33 25.63 7.42
C LYS A 554 15.67 25.94 5.97
N SER A 555 14.69 26.36 5.17
CA SER A 555 14.93 26.76 3.77
C SER A 555 15.57 28.15 3.62
N ASN A 556 15.70 28.91 4.72
CA ASN A 556 16.18 30.30 4.69
C ASN A 556 15.41 31.16 3.68
N SER A 557 14.10 30.93 3.57
CA SER A 557 13.24 31.66 2.63
C SER A 557 13.24 33.16 2.93
N ASP A 558 13.06 33.96 1.88
CA ASP A 558 12.90 35.40 1.94
C ASP A 558 11.45 35.81 2.19
N LEU A 559 10.48 34.92 1.93
CA LEU A 559 9.05 35.11 2.20
C LEU A 559 8.36 33.77 2.50
N PHE A 560 7.41 33.78 3.44
CA PHE A 560 6.49 32.68 3.73
C PHE A 560 5.04 33.08 3.39
N ILE A 561 4.31 32.21 2.71
CA ILE A 561 2.91 32.43 2.32
C ILE A 561 2.12 31.18 2.63
N SER A 562 1.09 31.30 3.47
CA SER A 562 0.15 30.23 3.77
C SER A 562 -1.19 30.47 3.06
N ILE A 563 -1.67 29.48 2.31
CA ILE A 563 -2.92 29.54 1.54
C ILE A 563 -4.03 28.86 2.33
N HIS A 564 -5.17 29.55 2.46
CA HIS A 564 -6.35 29.09 3.19
C HIS A 564 -7.66 29.47 2.46
N HIS A 565 -8.74 28.77 2.78
CA HIS A 565 -10.10 29.11 2.35
C HIS A 565 -11.04 29.24 3.54
N ASN A 566 -11.35 30.48 3.86
CA ASN A 566 -12.21 30.85 4.97
C ASN A 566 -13.58 30.16 4.98
N ALA A 567 -14.15 30.07 6.17
CA ALA A 567 -15.49 29.58 6.41
C ALA A 567 -16.11 30.31 7.60
N VAL A 568 -17.39 30.66 7.47
CA VAL A 568 -18.17 31.21 8.59
C VAL A 568 -19.45 30.43 8.74
N ASP A 569 -19.53 29.67 9.83
CA ASP A 569 -20.71 28.89 10.19
C ASP A 569 -21.94 29.78 10.33
N GLY A 570 -23.02 29.39 9.64
CA GLY A 570 -24.30 30.08 9.69
C GLY A 570 -24.36 31.43 8.96
N ILE A 571 -23.29 31.88 8.29
CA ILE A 571 -23.28 33.13 7.51
C ILE A 571 -22.90 32.84 6.05
N PRO A 572 -23.84 32.31 5.24
CA PRO A 572 -23.59 31.92 3.85
C PRO A 572 -23.39 33.13 2.91
N THR A 573 -23.60 34.36 3.40
CA THR A 573 -23.40 35.60 2.66
C THR A 573 -22.00 36.20 2.83
N ALA A 574 -21.18 35.65 3.73
CA ALA A 574 -19.81 36.08 3.91
C ALA A 574 -19.02 35.83 2.61
N LYS A 575 -18.42 36.87 2.05
CA LYS A 575 -17.61 36.75 0.84
C LYS A 575 -16.47 37.75 0.77
N GLY A 576 -15.42 37.41 0.03
CA GLY A 576 -14.26 38.25 -0.21
C GLY A 576 -12.93 37.58 0.11
N VAL A 577 -11.86 38.33 -0.11
CA VAL A 577 -10.48 37.97 0.27
C VAL A 577 -10.06 38.75 1.50
N GLU A 578 -9.32 38.09 2.39
CA GLU A 578 -8.56 38.73 3.47
C GLU A 578 -7.16 38.13 3.58
N THR A 579 -6.22 38.91 4.10
CA THR A 579 -4.83 38.43 4.27
C THR A 579 -4.29 38.88 5.61
N TYR A 580 -3.67 37.96 6.34
CA TYR A 580 -3.22 38.16 7.70
C TYR A 580 -1.72 38.30 7.80
N TYR A 581 -1.29 39.10 8.77
CA TYR A 581 0.09 39.22 9.24
C TYR A 581 0.13 39.17 10.78
N SER A 582 1.22 38.67 11.36
CA SER A 582 1.33 38.60 12.83
C SER A 582 2.00 39.84 13.42
N VAL A 583 1.38 40.41 14.47
CA VAL A 583 1.97 41.49 15.30
C VAL A 583 2.50 40.97 16.64
N GLN A 584 2.38 39.68 16.89
CA GLN A 584 2.74 39.06 18.15
C GLN A 584 4.25 38.84 18.26
N PRO A 585 4.83 38.90 19.48
CA PRO A 585 6.22 38.49 19.70
C PRO A 585 6.39 37.02 19.33
N ARG A 586 7.54 36.65 18.78
CA ARG A 586 7.86 35.23 18.54
C ARG A 586 7.82 34.45 19.85
N ASP A 587 7.50 33.17 19.78
CA ASP A 587 7.56 32.31 20.96
C ASP A 587 9.01 32.26 21.49
N ALA A 588 9.18 31.92 22.77
CA ALA A 588 10.49 31.96 23.44
C ALA A 588 11.57 31.17 22.67
N ASP A 589 11.19 30.02 22.12
CA ASP A 589 12.07 29.13 21.35
C ASP A 589 12.49 29.72 19.98
N PHE A 590 11.80 30.76 19.50
CA PHE A 590 12.03 31.42 18.21
C PHE A 590 12.57 32.85 18.34
N SER A 591 12.80 33.33 19.58
CA SER A 591 13.56 34.51 20.02
C SER A 591 12.85 35.32 21.11
N GLY A 592 11.55 35.14 21.31
CA GLY A 592 10.78 35.84 22.35
C GLY A 592 10.49 37.33 22.10
N TYR A 593 10.80 37.90 20.92
CA TYR A 593 10.63 39.34 20.65
C TYR A 593 9.94 39.64 19.30
N VAL A 594 9.44 40.87 19.14
CA VAL A 594 8.85 41.37 17.89
C VAL A 594 9.94 41.90 16.96
N ASP A 595 10.06 41.32 15.77
CA ASP A 595 10.92 41.85 14.71
C ASP A 595 10.13 42.87 13.88
N ASN A 596 10.37 44.16 14.14
CA ASN A 596 9.65 45.25 13.49
C ASN A 596 9.91 45.34 11.98
N GLU A 597 11.10 44.94 11.50
CA GLU A 597 11.39 44.96 10.06
C GLU A 597 10.62 43.85 9.35
N ARG A 598 10.62 42.64 9.93
CA ARG A 598 9.82 41.51 9.45
C ARG A 598 8.34 41.86 9.42
N LEU A 599 7.82 42.44 10.50
CA LEU A 599 6.42 42.86 10.64
C LEU A 599 6.01 43.86 9.54
N GLU A 600 6.78 44.93 9.35
CA GLU A 600 6.44 45.95 8.34
C GLU A 600 6.46 45.37 6.91
N LYS A 601 7.37 44.43 6.61
CA LYS A 601 7.37 43.70 5.33
C LYS A 601 6.16 42.79 5.19
N SER A 602 5.81 42.02 6.23
CA SER A 602 4.61 41.16 6.23
C SER A 602 3.33 41.98 6.02
N LYS A 603 3.19 43.11 6.70
CA LYS A 603 2.02 43.99 6.57
C LYS A 603 1.85 44.55 5.16
N LYS A 604 2.95 45.04 4.55
CA LYS A 604 2.93 45.54 3.16
C LYS A 604 2.60 44.42 2.17
N MET A 605 3.21 43.25 2.34
CA MET A 605 2.97 42.09 1.48
C MET A 605 1.52 41.61 1.59
N ALA A 606 0.97 41.55 2.81
CA ALA A 606 -0.42 41.19 3.05
C ALA A 606 -1.40 42.12 2.33
N GLN A 607 -1.17 43.44 2.42
CA GLN A 607 -2.00 44.44 1.73
C GLN A 607 -1.91 44.26 0.21
N ALA A 608 -0.70 44.13 -0.33
CA ALA A 608 -0.48 43.98 -1.76
C ALA A 608 -1.13 42.71 -2.34
N ILE A 609 -0.99 41.57 -1.65
CA ILE A 609 -1.60 40.30 -2.06
C ILE A 609 -3.12 40.41 -2.03
N ASN A 610 -3.67 40.91 -0.93
CA ASN A 610 -5.11 41.05 -0.75
C ASN A 610 -5.74 41.95 -1.84
N ASP A 611 -5.14 43.12 -2.10
CA ASP A 611 -5.63 44.04 -3.13
C ASP A 611 -5.55 43.43 -4.52
N SER A 612 -4.43 42.74 -4.83
CA SER A 612 -4.24 42.09 -6.12
C SER A 612 -5.24 40.96 -6.37
N ILE A 613 -5.57 40.17 -5.36
CA ILE A 613 -6.58 39.11 -5.49
C ILE A 613 -7.95 39.73 -5.68
N ALA A 614 -8.34 40.71 -4.86
CA ALA A 614 -9.66 41.34 -4.94
C ALA A 614 -9.91 41.95 -6.33
N GLU A 615 -8.92 42.66 -6.88
CA GLU A 615 -8.99 43.26 -8.21
C GLU A 615 -9.07 42.18 -9.31
N LYS A 616 -8.16 41.20 -9.29
CA LYS A 616 -8.06 40.21 -10.38
C LYS A 616 -9.22 39.20 -10.40
N VAL A 617 -9.76 38.87 -9.23
CA VAL A 617 -10.86 37.93 -9.07
C VAL A 617 -12.22 38.64 -9.14
N GLY A 618 -12.27 39.95 -8.84
CA GLY A 618 -13.52 40.70 -8.78
C GLY A 618 -14.36 40.35 -7.55
N THR A 619 -13.72 40.04 -6.41
CA THR A 619 -14.39 39.75 -5.14
C THR A 619 -14.25 40.90 -4.14
N ASN A 620 -14.98 40.82 -3.03
CA ASN A 620 -14.93 41.83 -1.98
C ASN A 620 -13.51 41.92 -1.38
N ASN A 621 -12.95 43.12 -1.35
CA ASN A 621 -11.70 43.39 -0.65
C ASN A 621 -11.99 43.59 0.85
N ARG A 622 -11.55 42.66 1.71
CA ARG A 622 -11.73 42.76 3.17
C ARG A 622 -10.46 43.23 3.90
N GLY A 623 -9.39 43.50 3.15
CA GLY A 623 -8.17 44.14 3.60
C GLY A 623 -7.16 43.22 4.27
N ALA A 624 -5.95 43.76 4.48
CA ALA A 624 -4.95 43.13 5.33
C ALA A 624 -5.26 43.34 6.82
N LYS A 625 -5.11 42.29 7.62
CA LYS A 625 -5.49 42.27 9.04
C LYS A 625 -4.39 41.72 9.92
N SER A 626 -4.28 42.23 11.14
CA SER A 626 -3.38 41.63 12.13
C SER A 626 -4.04 40.45 12.86
N ASP A 627 -3.22 39.51 13.29
CA ASP A 627 -3.61 38.39 14.16
C ASP A 627 -3.87 38.80 15.64
N ALA A 628 -3.90 40.10 15.93
CA ALA A 628 -4.35 40.62 17.22
C ALA A 628 -5.89 40.67 17.34
N SER A 629 -6.61 40.42 16.23
CA SER A 629 -8.07 40.32 16.22
C SER A 629 -8.52 39.08 17.01
N SER A 630 -9.47 39.28 17.93
CA SER A 630 -10.09 38.19 18.69
C SER A 630 -10.82 37.16 17.82
N ALA A 631 -11.16 37.51 16.57
CA ALA A 631 -11.85 36.63 15.64
C ALA A 631 -10.93 35.56 15.00
N VAL A 632 -9.61 35.78 15.01
CA VAL A 632 -8.64 34.93 14.29
C VAL A 632 -7.68 34.26 15.26
N GLY A 633 -7.47 34.87 16.43
CA GLY A 633 -6.47 34.39 17.38
C GLY A 633 -5.06 34.56 16.83
N THR A 634 -4.08 34.05 17.58
CA THR A 634 -2.67 34.22 17.20
C THR A 634 -2.25 33.17 16.18
N LEU A 635 -1.68 33.59 15.05
CA LEU A 635 -1.34 32.68 13.95
C LEU A 635 0.10 32.17 14.10
N TYR A 636 0.25 30.93 14.57
CA TYR A 636 1.55 30.33 14.90
C TYR A 636 2.55 30.38 13.74
N VAL A 637 2.14 30.01 12.53
CA VAL A 637 3.02 29.95 11.35
C VAL A 637 3.55 31.32 10.93
N LEU A 638 2.76 32.39 11.14
CA LEU A 638 3.18 33.76 10.83
C LEU A 638 4.09 34.34 11.92
N ARG A 639 3.85 33.92 13.16
CA ARG A 639 4.59 34.39 14.33
C ARG A 639 5.98 33.77 14.40
N ASN A 640 6.12 32.46 14.17
CA ASN A 640 7.36 31.72 14.44
C ASN A 640 8.27 31.48 13.22
N THR A 641 7.90 32.02 12.06
CA THR A 641 8.78 32.06 10.89
C THR A 641 9.82 33.20 10.98
N ASN A 642 11.02 32.95 10.43
CA ASN A 642 12.17 33.85 10.48
C ASN A 642 12.11 34.98 9.43
N MET A 643 11.25 34.84 8.43
CA MET A 643 11.09 35.76 7.32
C MET A 643 9.72 36.45 7.35
N PRO A 644 9.49 37.51 6.53
CA PRO A 644 8.15 38.05 6.33
C PRO A 644 7.17 36.94 5.99
N ALA A 645 5.99 36.98 6.58
CA ALA A 645 5.03 35.88 6.56
C ALA A 645 3.61 36.39 6.47
N VAL A 646 2.83 35.78 5.58
CA VAL A 646 1.41 36.11 5.38
C VAL A 646 0.55 34.85 5.28
N LEU A 647 -0.70 34.93 5.75
CA LEU A 647 -1.73 33.90 5.55
C LEU A 647 -2.84 34.50 4.71
N VAL A 648 -3.20 33.85 3.61
CA VAL A 648 -4.10 34.38 2.58
C VAL A 648 -5.39 33.57 2.58
N GLU A 649 -6.49 34.21 2.95
CA GLU A 649 -7.85 33.65 2.83
C GLU A 649 -8.42 34.00 1.47
N VAL A 650 -8.40 33.05 0.53
CA VAL A 650 -8.66 33.35 -0.90
C VAL A 650 -10.15 33.34 -1.28
N GLY A 651 -11.04 33.12 -0.33
CA GLY A 651 -12.50 33.12 -0.48
C GLY A 651 -13.22 32.33 0.59
N PHE A 652 -14.54 32.49 0.70
CA PHE A 652 -15.37 31.80 1.70
C PHE A 652 -16.03 30.54 1.11
N ILE A 653 -15.64 29.34 1.54
CA ILE A 653 -16.24 28.09 1.02
C ILE A 653 -17.65 27.81 1.54
N THR A 654 -18.10 28.54 2.57
CA THR A 654 -19.49 28.51 3.03
C THR A 654 -20.44 29.39 2.20
N ASN A 655 -19.91 30.22 1.30
CA ASN A 655 -20.71 30.98 0.32
C ASN A 655 -20.76 30.22 -1.00
N GLU A 656 -21.96 29.98 -1.53
CA GLU A 656 -22.17 29.15 -2.73
C GLU A 656 -21.43 29.66 -3.98
N GLU A 657 -21.46 30.97 -4.23
CA GLU A 657 -20.79 31.56 -5.40
C GLU A 657 -19.26 31.46 -5.27
N GLU A 658 -18.73 31.75 -4.08
CA GLU A 658 -17.30 31.64 -3.82
C GLU A 658 -16.82 30.20 -3.78
N ALA A 659 -17.58 29.25 -3.22
CA ALA A 659 -17.23 27.83 -3.21
C ALA A 659 -17.04 27.29 -4.64
N LYS A 660 -17.98 27.60 -5.55
CA LYS A 660 -17.88 27.24 -6.98
C LYS A 660 -16.65 27.87 -7.64
N ARG A 661 -16.36 29.13 -7.33
CA ARG A 661 -15.15 29.83 -7.84
C ARG A 661 -13.87 29.19 -7.31
N CYS A 662 -13.78 28.94 -6.01
CA CYS A 662 -12.63 28.37 -5.33
C CYS A 662 -12.34 26.94 -5.80
N ALA A 663 -13.36 26.16 -6.15
CA ALA A 663 -13.20 24.83 -6.76
C ALA A 663 -12.89 24.86 -8.26
N SER A 664 -13.10 25.99 -8.95
CA SER A 664 -12.82 26.09 -10.38
C SER A 664 -11.32 26.28 -10.65
N SER A 665 -10.77 25.50 -11.58
CA SER A 665 -9.35 25.63 -11.94
C SER A 665 -8.99 27.03 -12.46
N ASP A 666 -9.91 27.73 -13.14
CA ASP A 666 -9.71 29.11 -13.62
C ASP A 666 -9.67 30.11 -12.45
N GLY A 667 -10.60 29.99 -11.50
CA GLY A 667 -10.62 30.82 -10.30
C GLY A 667 -9.34 30.65 -9.46
N GLN A 668 -8.91 29.42 -9.25
CA GLN A 668 -7.66 29.12 -8.54
C GLN A 668 -6.43 29.67 -9.28
N GLN A 669 -6.39 29.57 -10.61
CA GLN A 669 -5.29 30.10 -11.42
C GLN A 669 -5.22 31.63 -11.32
N LYS A 670 -6.36 32.34 -11.39
CA LYS A 670 -6.41 33.80 -11.20
C LYS A 670 -5.88 34.24 -9.84
N VAL A 671 -6.22 33.51 -8.78
CA VAL A 671 -5.70 33.75 -7.42
C VAL A 671 -4.18 33.55 -7.38
N ALA A 672 -3.68 32.41 -7.88
CA ALA A 672 -2.24 32.11 -7.91
C ALA A 672 -1.43 33.18 -8.68
N GLU A 673 -1.94 33.63 -9.82
CA GLU A 673 -1.30 34.69 -10.60
C GLU A 673 -1.34 36.04 -9.88
N ALA A 674 -2.45 36.39 -9.23
CA ALA A 674 -2.57 37.63 -8.45
C ALA A 674 -1.54 37.67 -7.31
N ILE A 675 -1.41 36.56 -6.57
CA ILE A 675 -0.40 36.44 -5.51
C ILE A 675 1.01 36.59 -6.09
N ALA A 676 1.33 35.88 -7.18
CA ALA A 676 2.64 35.93 -7.82
C ALA A 676 2.98 37.33 -8.38
N GLU A 677 2.00 38.04 -8.92
CA GLU A 677 2.15 39.43 -9.39
C GLU A 677 2.41 40.40 -8.22
N ALA A 678 1.66 40.26 -7.13
CA ALA A 678 1.87 41.07 -5.93
C ALA A 678 3.28 40.87 -5.35
N ILE A 679 3.74 39.62 -5.25
CA ILE A 679 5.10 39.26 -4.83
C ILE A 679 6.13 39.92 -5.74
N THR A 680 5.97 39.77 -7.06
CA THR A 680 6.93 40.31 -8.04
C THR A 680 7.10 41.82 -7.93
N LYS A 681 6.01 42.55 -7.67
CA LYS A 681 6.04 44.01 -7.53
C LYS A 681 6.66 44.49 -6.21
N ASN A 682 6.72 43.63 -5.18
CA ASN A 682 7.06 44.03 -3.81
C ASN A 682 8.32 43.35 -3.24
N LEU A 683 8.90 42.36 -3.94
CA LEU A 683 10.14 41.68 -3.56
C LEU A 683 11.29 41.89 -4.55
N SER A 684 11.06 42.60 -5.66
CA SER A 684 12.08 42.96 -6.66
C SER A 684 13.08 43.97 -6.15
#